data_AF-A0A7I4YKI9-F1
#
_entry.id   AF-A0A7I4YKI9-F1
#
_cell.length_a   1.000
_cell.length_b   1.000
_cell.length_c   1.000
_cell.angle_alpha   90.00
_cell.angle_beta   90.00
_cell.angle_gamma   90.00
#
_symmetry.space_group_name_H-M   'P 1'
#
loop_
_entity.id
_entity.type
_entity.pdbx_description
1 polymer ?
#
loop_
_entity_poly.entity_id
_entity_poly.type
_entity_poly.pdbx_seq_one_letter_code
_entity_poly.pdbx_strand_id
1 'polypeptide(L)'
;MKRRSDASTLLIVIIVSILSATCQISPEAPKKYPVNESYPLNEQTRECFFKGENRYFSASKDDCFYVYGKMTGDNYELPMFYQILNFTGCIVMANLDKLKKIPLSSIMSLKGNTDFCEYKYSLVVYGNSNLERIDFSKSMVIKQEEVFIRANEKLRRDQVFNAPFAVDVGSPYDCTMEMAMKRNDCTALVGDLAYKGEEGEKKHVWKQIGKVYGTITIDDISDSDLDTLIKLTVDGWQPRIVRIVNNYRLRNMAAILKMIVTGPKPHFWFHNNTSICRIVDVRKNVEGNVESQMSWNESCLVRCRGGTVSEIYLSRLDSLCNTIDGNLILRNLHALPPNIGMLAQIVKIRGHLYVGTNYGVPDLSFLPNLEEIEATDIEYNVAIVVDKNVNFKVEGLYALKRIRGNVLIYTTKESDVPHETRKRLKEITQGQVLVSNDECKGGEVNEQYLAKLSDFCYVVVGDLILRGLEEIPKGFEKLKKIVIIRGSLIVERNTAIKDLSFLKRLEYISNSRAEQPSVKVAANENFKIKGLKSIQRIHGDVYVSTRKETDVPSIWKEILKSATDGKTTFLVEGETTAQPEEGKQDETIGELSRDSTTSVAHETEPHRNIEESKHSSNFRQQHNSVYSRKQFISWICTIARKAALVNRISKNRRRSIAH
;
A
#
# COMPACT_ATOMS: atom_id res chain seq x y z
N MET A 1 32.32 26.03 2.19
CA MET A 1 31.82 24.62 2.19
C MET A 1 31.20 24.22 0.85
N LYS A 2 31.93 24.32 -0.29
CA LYS A 2 31.36 24.06 -1.64
C LYS A 2 32.21 23.16 -2.55
N ARG A 3 33.20 22.44 -1.99
CA ARG A 3 34.13 21.58 -2.76
C ARG A 3 34.08 20.08 -2.42
N ARG A 4 33.22 19.63 -1.51
CA ARG A 4 33.09 18.19 -1.15
C ARG A 4 32.00 17.43 -1.92
N SER A 5 31.18 18.11 -2.73
CA SER A 5 30.07 17.48 -3.49
C SER A 5 30.51 16.83 -4.81
N ASP A 6 31.65 17.24 -5.38
CA ASP A 6 32.02 16.83 -6.73
C ASP A 6 32.71 15.46 -6.78
N ALA A 7 33.45 15.10 -5.73
CA ALA A 7 34.15 13.82 -5.64
C ALA A 7 33.18 12.63 -5.55
N SER A 8 32.11 12.75 -4.76
CA SER A 8 31.09 11.69 -4.62
C SER A 8 30.32 11.46 -5.92
N THR A 9 30.03 12.54 -6.65
CA THR A 9 29.32 12.47 -7.93
C THR A 9 30.21 11.81 -8.99
N LEU A 10 31.50 12.15 -9.04
CA LEU A 10 32.46 11.54 -9.96
C LEU A 10 32.66 10.03 -9.67
N LEU A 11 32.74 9.66 -8.39
CA LEU A 11 32.87 8.26 -7.98
C LEU A 11 31.63 7.44 -8.37
N ILE A 12 30.43 7.98 -8.21
CA ILE A 12 29.18 7.33 -8.65
C ILE A 12 29.17 7.15 -10.17
N VAL A 13 29.60 8.15 -10.94
CA VAL A 13 29.67 8.05 -12.41
C VAL A 13 30.67 6.99 -12.86
N ILE A 14 31.82 6.89 -12.20
CA ILE A 14 32.84 5.86 -12.50
C ILE A 14 32.31 4.48 -12.15
N ILE A 15 31.68 4.30 -10.99
CA ILE A 15 31.09 3.02 -10.57
C ILE A 15 29.97 2.59 -11.53
N VAL A 16 29.07 3.50 -11.91
CA VAL A 16 28.00 3.23 -12.88
C VAL A 16 28.57 2.87 -14.26
N SER A 17 29.64 3.54 -14.69
CA SER A 17 30.28 3.27 -15.98
C SER A 17 30.97 1.90 -15.99
N ILE A 18 31.73 1.56 -14.93
CA ILE A 18 32.37 0.25 -14.78
C ILE A 18 31.30 -0.86 -14.72
N LEU A 19 30.23 -0.66 -13.94
CA LEU A 19 29.12 -1.61 -13.85
C LEU A 19 28.41 -1.79 -15.21
N SER A 20 28.22 -0.70 -15.96
CA SER A 20 27.61 -0.75 -17.30
C SER A 20 28.48 -1.49 -18.32
N ALA A 21 29.82 -1.33 -18.25
CA ALA A 21 30.77 -2.05 -19.09
C ALA A 21 30.80 -3.55 -18.75
N THR A 22 30.70 -3.91 -17.46
CA THR A 22 30.63 -5.33 -17.05
C THR A 22 29.30 -6.01 -17.36
N CYS A 23 28.20 -5.26 -17.55
CA CYS A 23 26.92 -5.83 -18.02
C CYS A 23 26.86 -5.94 -19.57
N GLN A 24 27.91 -5.56 -20.32
CA GLN A 24 28.07 -5.84 -21.76
C GLN A 24 28.75 -7.18 -22.02
N ILE A 25 28.39 -8.21 -21.25
CA ILE A 25 28.54 -9.57 -21.75
C ILE A 25 27.56 -9.64 -22.93
N SER A 26 28.10 -9.55 -24.14
CA SER A 26 27.34 -9.77 -25.37
C SER A 26 26.54 -11.05 -25.15
N PRO A 27 25.20 -11.06 -25.30
CA PRO A 27 24.47 -12.31 -25.25
C PRO A 27 25.17 -13.25 -26.24
N GLU A 28 25.61 -14.42 -25.75
CA GLU A 28 26.18 -15.45 -26.61
C GLU A 28 25.23 -15.58 -27.80
N ALA A 29 25.79 -15.48 -29.02
CA ALA A 29 24.99 -15.61 -30.22
C ALA A 29 24.13 -16.87 -30.08
N PRO A 30 22.80 -16.77 -30.30
CA PRO A 30 21.89 -17.89 -30.06
C PRO A 30 22.43 -19.12 -30.77
N LYS A 31 22.61 -20.19 -30.01
CA LYS A 31 23.24 -21.42 -30.49
C LYS A 31 22.39 -21.93 -31.65
N LYS A 32 22.91 -21.82 -32.88
CA LYS A 32 22.17 -22.22 -34.07
C LYS A 32 22.21 -23.73 -34.15
N TYR A 33 21.07 -24.38 -33.90
CA TYR A 33 20.94 -25.82 -34.08
C TYR A 33 20.84 -26.14 -35.58
N PRO A 34 21.35 -27.30 -36.00
CA PRO A 34 21.40 -27.69 -37.42
C PRO A 34 20.02 -28.03 -38.01
N VAL A 35 19.02 -28.24 -37.16
CA VAL A 35 17.65 -28.54 -37.52
C VAL A 35 16.66 -27.75 -36.65
N ASN A 36 15.46 -27.50 -37.17
CA ASN A 36 14.36 -26.83 -36.48
C ASN A 36 13.00 -27.23 -37.10
N GLU A 37 11.90 -26.63 -36.65
CA GLU A 37 10.55 -26.94 -37.19
C GLU A 37 10.44 -26.72 -38.71
N SER A 38 11.10 -25.68 -39.25
CA SER A 38 11.07 -25.39 -40.69
C SER A 38 12.04 -26.25 -41.50
N TYR A 39 13.08 -26.79 -40.86
CA TYR A 39 14.10 -27.64 -41.47
C TYR A 39 14.31 -28.90 -40.60
N PRO A 40 13.38 -29.86 -40.69
CA PRO A 40 13.26 -30.92 -39.69
C PRO A 40 14.26 -32.07 -39.87
N LEU A 41 15.07 -32.06 -40.93
CA LEU A 41 16.05 -33.09 -41.24
C LEU A 41 17.30 -32.46 -41.89
N ASN A 42 18.47 -32.92 -41.46
CA ASN A 42 19.74 -32.74 -42.14
C ASN A 42 20.26 -34.13 -42.56
N GLU A 43 20.14 -34.44 -43.85
CA GLU A 43 20.48 -35.76 -44.39
C GLU A 43 21.98 -36.10 -44.26
N GLN A 44 22.86 -35.09 -44.32
CA GLN A 44 24.32 -35.31 -44.26
C GLN A 44 24.77 -35.71 -42.86
N THR A 45 24.21 -35.06 -41.84
CA THR A 45 24.59 -35.32 -40.44
C THR A 45 23.67 -36.29 -39.73
N ARG A 46 22.60 -36.74 -40.39
CA ARG A 46 21.56 -37.61 -39.81
C ARG A 46 20.92 -36.99 -38.56
N GLU A 47 20.82 -35.64 -38.55
CA GLU A 47 20.24 -34.84 -37.47
C GLU A 47 18.79 -34.49 -37.78
N CYS A 48 17.92 -34.57 -36.76
CA CYS A 48 16.48 -34.48 -36.96
C CYS A 48 15.80 -33.67 -35.86
N PHE A 49 14.90 -32.78 -36.25
CA PHE A 49 13.97 -32.15 -35.32
C PHE A 49 12.71 -33.01 -35.19
N PHE A 50 12.26 -33.25 -33.96
CA PHE A 50 11.04 -34.04 -33.71
C PHE A 50 10.25 -33.52 -32.52
N LYS A 51 8.95 -33.30 -32.72
CA LYS A 51 8.01 -32.89 -31.69
C LYS A 51 6.69 -33.61 -31.87
N GLY A 52 6.44 -34.64 -31.06
CA GLY A 52 5.22 -35.44 -31.18
C GLY A 52 5.31 -36.82 -30.52
N GLU A 53 4.32 -37.66 -30.84
CA GLU A 53 4.24 -39.04 -30.35
C GLU A 53 5.18 -39.97 -31.12
N ASN A 54 5.86 -40.85 -30.39
CA ASN A 54 6.85 -41.80 -30.92
C ASN A 54 6.35 -42.60 -32.14
N ARG A 55 5.10 -43.10 -32.24
CA ARG A 55 4.61 -43.80 -33.47
C ARG A 55 4.81 -43.03 -34.76
N TYR A 56 4.86 -41.70 -34.71
CA TYR A 56 5.06 -40.87 -35.90
C TYR A 56 6.54 -40.67 -36.25
N PHE A 57 7.46 -41.13 -35.39
CA PHE A 57 8.89 -41.04 -35.62
C PHE A 57 9.34 -41.99 -36.75
N SER A 58 8.95 -43.27 -36.71
CA SER A 58 9.35 -44.26 -37.73
C SER A 58 8.73 -44.00 -39.10
N ALA A 59 7.54 -43.41 -39.17
CA ALA A 59 6.84 -43.17 -40.43
C ALA A 59 7.54 -42.18 -41.38
N SER A 60 8.63 -41.53 -40.95
CA SER A 60 9.27 -40.47 -41.73
C SER A 60 10.81 -40.46 -41.71
N LYS A 61 11.48 -41.27 -40.88
CA LYS A 61 12.83 -40.92 -40.39
C LYS A 61 13.71 -42.11 -39.97
N ASP A 62 13.81 -43.16 -40.79
CA ASP A 62 14.64 -44.36 -40.53
C ASP A 62 16.16 -44.11 -40.38
N ASP A 63 16.61 -42.87 -40.61
CA ASP A 63 18.02 -42.48 -40.65
C ASP A 63 18.40 -41.45 -39.58
N CYS A 64 17.60 -41.26 -38.53
CA CYS A 64 17.86 -40.22 -37.51
C CYS A 64 18.67 -40.75 -36.31
N PHE A 65 19.96 -40.41 -36.27
CA PHE A 65 20.83 -40.77 -35.13
C PHE A 65 20.87 -39.69 -34.04
N TYR A 66 20.65 -38.43 -34.41
CA TYR A 66 20.72 -37.28 -33.51
C TYR A 66 19.39 -36.53 -33.52
N VAL A 67 18.66 -36.57 -32.42
CA VAL A 67 17.31 -36.00 -32.33
C VAL A 67 17.31 -34.74 -31.46
N TYR A 68 16.63 -33.70 -31.93
CA TYR A 68 16.39 -32.45 -31.23
C TYR A 68 14.89 -32.24 -31.08
N GLY A 69 14.37 -32.03 -29.87
CA GLY A 69 12.94 -31.77 -29.67
C GLY A 69 12.31 -32.46 -28.46
N LYS A 70 11.04 -32.86 -28.61
CA LYS A 70 10.23 -33.48 -27.56
C LYS A 70 9.56 -34.74 -28.11
N MET A 71 9.86 -35.87 -27.49
CA MET A 71 9.22 -37.14 -27.82
C MET A 71 8.28 -37.56 -26.70
N THR A 72 7.00 -37.75 -27.02
CA THR A 72 6.03 -38.35 -26.10
C THR A 72 5.82 -39.80 -26.46
N GLY A 73 5.77 -40.68 -25.47
CA GLY A 73 5.45 -42.09 -25.69
C GLY A 73 3.98 -42.31 -26.02
N ASP A 74 3.70 -43.49 -26.54
CA ASP A 74 2.37 -44.00 -26.85
C ASP A 74 2.23 -45.45 -26.37
N ASN A 75 1.01 -45.99 -26.47
CA ASN A 75 0.68 -47.32 -25.98
C ASN A 75 1.12 -48.47 -26.91
N TYR A 76 1.92 -48.20 -27.94
CA TYR A 76 2.42 -49.24 -28.84
C TYR A 76 3.73 -49.83 -28.31
N GLU A 77 4.04 -51.08 -28.69
CA GLU A 77 5.37 -51.63 -28.44
C GLU A 77 6.41 -50.66 -29.05
N LEU A 78 7.54 -50.43 -28.37
CA LEU A 78 8.53 -49.40 -28.68
C LEU A 78 9.71 -49.95 -29.53
N PRO A 79 9.57 -50.20 -30.85
CA PRO A 79 10.71 -50.63 -31.66
C PRO A 79 11.67 -49.47 -32.00
N MET A 80 11.38 -48.22 -31.65
CA MET A 80 12.06 -47.07 -32.27
C MET A 80 13.27 -46.50 -31.53
N PHE A 81 13.51 -46.85 -30.26
CA PHE A 81 14.69 -46.30 -29.57
C PHE A 81 16.01 -46.83 -30.13
N TYR A 82 16.02 -48.02 -30.73
CA TYR A 82 17.25 -48.72 -31.12
C TYR A 82 18.17 -47.94 -32.09
N GLN A 83 17.63 -46.97 -32.81
CA GLN A 83 18.41 -46.16 -33.77
C GLN A 83 18.90 -44.83 -33.21
N ILE A 84 18.33 -44.33 -32.12
CA ILE A 84 18.66 -42.99 -31.61
C ILE A 84 19.94 -43.09 -30.76
N LEU A 85 21.01 -42.40 -31.18
CA LEU A 85 22.26 -42.31 -30.43
C LEU A 85 22.26 -41.12 -29.47
N ASN A 86 21.81 -39.95 -29.91
CA ASN A 86 21.82 -38.74 -29.11
C ASN A 86 20.48 -38.02 -29.16
N PHE A 87 20.00 -37.54 -28.02
CA PHE A 87 18.76 -36.81 -27.90
C PHE A 87 18.98 -35.51 -27.12
N THR A 88 18.66 -34.38 -27.72
CA THR A 88 18.72 -33.04 -27.11
C THR A 88 17.31 -32.48 -26.98
N GLY A 89 16.83 -32.35 -25.75
CA GLY A 89 15.44 -31.97 -25.44
C GLY A 89 14.87 -32.88 -24.35
N CYS A 90 13.70 -33.47 -24.55
CA CYS A 90 13.14 -34.41 -23.58
C CYS A 90 12.36 -35.59 -24.17
N ILE A 91 12.32 -36.68 -23.40
CA ILE A 91 11.49 -37.86 -23.64
C ILE A 91 10.49 -38.00 -22.48
N VAL A 92 9.20 -38.08 -22.79
CA VAL A 92 8.11 -38.16 -21.81
C VAL A 92 7.29 -39.43 -22.03
N MET A 93 7.31 -40.35 -21.06
CA MET A 93 6.60 -41.63 -21.03
C MET A 93 5.58 -41.59 -19.89
N ALA A 94 4.38 -41.12 -20.18
CA ALA A 94 3.37 -40.82 -19.17
C ALA A 94 2.07 -41.58 -19.43
N ASN A 95 1.54 -42.26 -18.41
CA ASN A 95 0.22 -42.93 -18.43
C ASN A 95 0.05 -43.94 -19.58
N LEU A 96 1.08 -44.73 -19.87
CA LEU A 96 1.07 -45.74 -20.94
C LEU A 96 0.79 -47.12 -20.34
N ASP A 97 -0.49 -47.46 -20.19
CA ASP A 97 -0.91 -48.70 -19.54
C ASP A 97 -0.43 -49.97 -20.24
N LYS A 98 -0.14 -49.94 -21.55
CA LYS A 98 0.37 -51.14 -22.26
C LYS A 98 1.89 -51.27 -22.21
N LEU A 99 2.59 -50.25 -21.73
CA LEU A 99 4.03 -50.18 -21.76
C LEU A 99 4.65 -51.06 -20.66
N LYS A 100 5.33 -52.14 -21.05
CA LYS A 100 6.04 -53.03 -20.12
C LYS A 100 7.52 -52.72 -19.96
N LYS A 101 8.15 -52.17 -21.00
CA LYS A 101 9.59 -51.98 -21.08
C LYS A 101 9.95 -50.69 -21.82
N ILE A 102 10.90 -49.93 -21.30
CA ILE A 102 11.50 -48.78 -22.00
C ILE A 102 12.96 -49.11 -22.37
N PRO A 103 13.27 -49.37 -23.66
CA PRO A 103 14.62 -49.71 -24.10
C PRO A 103 15.44 -48.45 -24.47
N LEU A 104 16.10 -47.80 -23.51
CA LEU A 104 17.00 -46.66 -23.74
C LEU A 104 18.47 -47.07 -23.97
N SER A 105 18.73 -48.36 -24.22
CA SER A 105 20.08 -48.93 -24.29
C SER A 105 20.91 -48.47 -25.50
N SER A 106 20.27 -47.93 -26.53
CA SER A 106 20.90 -47.35 -27.73
C SER A 106 21.28 -45.88 -27.54
N ILE A 107 20.62 -45.17 -26.63
CA ILE A 107 20.87 -43.74 -26.42
C ILE A 107 22.16 -43.55 -25.62
N MET A 108 23.17 -42.98 -26.27
CA MET A 108 24.46 -42.63 -25.69
C MET A 108 24.44 -41.27 -24.98
N SER A 109 23.57 -40.33 -25.35
CA SER A 109 23.43 -39.06 -24.65
C SER A 109 21.98 -38.57 -24.66
N LEU A 110 21.51 -38.12 -23.49
CA LEU A 110 20.24 -37.42 -23.36
C LEU A 110 20.48 -36.14 -22.55
N LYS A 111 20.31 -34.99 -23.22
CA LYS A 111 20.61 -33.67 -22.66
C LYS A 111 19.37 -32.80 -22.68
N GLY A 112 18.99 -32.24 -21.54
CA GLY A 112 17.90 -31.28 -21.44
C GLY A 112 18.15 -30.03 -22.29
N ASN A 113 17.10 -29.53 -22.93
CA ASN A 113 17.14 -28.27 -23.68
C ASN A 113 15.78 -27.58 -23.66
N THR A 114 15.72 -26.41 -23.03
CA THR A 114 14.48 -25.64 -22.83
C THR A 114 13.90 -25.04 -24.11
N ASP A 115 14.72 -24.89 -25.16
CA ASP A 115 14.24 -24.41 -26.47
C ASP A 115 13.42 -25.49 -27.19
N PHE A 116 13.68 -26.76 -26.86
CA PHE A 116 13.10 -27.93 -27.48
C PHE A 116 12.03 -28.62 -26.62
N CYS A 117 12.16 -28.49 -25.30
CA CYS A 117 11.23 -29.04 -24.36
C CYS A 117 11.09 -28.14 -23.13
N GLU A 118 9.86 -27.78 -22.81
CA GLU A 118 9.53 -26.93 -21.67
C GLU A 118 9.80 -27.57 -20.30
N TYR A 119 10.16 -28.86 -20.26
CA TYR A 119 10.44 -29.59 -19.03
C TYR A 119 11.86 -29.30 -18.54
N LYS A 120 12.00 -29.19 -17.21
CA LYS A 120 13.30 -29.14 -16.52
C LYS A 120 14.03 -30.49 -16.56
N TYR A 121 13.32 -31.57 -16.91
CA TYR A 121 13.82 -32.93 -17.02
C TYR A 121 14.01 -33.31 -18.48
N SER A 122 15.08 -34.04 -18.79
CA SER A 122 15.32 -34.63 -20.10
C SER A 122 14.67 -36.01 -20.24
N LEU A 123 14.39 -36.70 -19.13
CA LEU A 123 13.59 -37.94 -19.11
C LEU A 123 12.51 -37.86 -18.04
N VAL A 124 11.25 -38.09 -18.45
CA VAL A 124 10.09 -38.11 -17.55
C VAL A 124 9.33 -39.42 -17.75
N VAL A 125 9.20 -40.24 -16.71
CA VAL A 125 8.53 -41.54 -16.74
C VAL A 125 7.58 -41.66 -15.55
N TYR A 126 6.27 -41.62 -15.78
CA TYR A 126 5.30 -41.80 -14.70
C TYR A 126 3.97 -42.42 -15.14
N GLY A 127 3.25 -43.00 -14.18
CA GLY A 127 1.89 -43.49 -14.42
C GLY A 127 1.78 -44.71 -15.33
N ASN A 128 2.89 -45.37 -15.66
CA ASN A 128 2.86 -46.54 -16.52
C ASN A 128 2.60 -47.77 -15.65
N SER A 129 1.33 -48.14 -15.50
CA SER A 129 0.85 -49.17 -14.57
C SER A 129 1.50 -50.55 -14.78
N ASN A 130 1.78 -50.90 -16.03
CA ASN A 130 2.41 -52.19 -16.39
C ASN A 130 3.92 -52.11 -16.65
N LEU A 131 4.57 -50.97 -16.37
CA LEU A 131 6.00 -50.83 -16.61
C LEU A 131 6.78 -51.64 -15.59
N GLU A 132 7.52 -52.62 -16.09
CA GLU A 132 8.28 -53.58 -15.30
C GLU A 132 9.79 -53.41 -15.50
N ARG A 133 10.24 -52.64 -16.50
CA ARG A 133 11.66 -52.56 -16.84
C ARG A 133 12.05 -51.27 -17.57
N ILE A 134 13.17 -50.68 -17.18
CA ILE A 134 13.85 -49.62 -17.95
C ILE A 134 15.30 -50.04 -18.16
N ASP A 135 15.75 -50.09 -19.41
CA ASP A 135 17.13 -50.44 -19.77
C ASP A 135 17.86 -49.18 -20.26
N PHE A 136 18.82 -48.67 -19.49
CA PHE A 136 19.71 -47.60 -19.91
C PHE A 136 20.95 -48.15 -20.64
N SER A 137 21.68 -47.28 -21.34
CA SER A 137 23.06 -47.58 -21.74
C SER A 137 24.00 -47.31 -20.57
N LYS A 138 24.94 -48.22 -20.31
CA LYS A 138 25.98 -48.05 -19.27
C LYS A 138 26.86 -46.82 -19.52
N SER A 139 27.03 -46.44 -20.78
CA SER A 139 27.82 -45.27 -21.21
C SER A 139 26.97 -44.03 -21.47
N MET A 140 25.67 -44.06 -21.12
CA MET A 140 24.78 -42.94 -21.37
C MET A 140 25.22 -41.69 -20.60
N VAL A 141 25.31 -40.55 -21.30
CA VAL A 141 25.57 -39.26 -20.70
C VAL A 141 24.24 -38.56 -20.41
N ILE A 142 23.84 -38.60 -19.13
CA ILE A 142 22.67 -37.91 -18.57
C ILE A 142 22.93 -37.58 -17.10
N LYS A 143 22.41 -36.44 -16.63
CA LYS A 143 22.53 -36.03 -15.23
C LYS A 143 21.35 -36.53 -14.41
N GLN A 144 21.60 -36.93 -13.16
CA GLN A 144 20.56 -37.45 -12.28
C GLN A 144 19.42 -36.46 -12.06
N GLU A 145 19.73 -35.17 -11.94
CA GLU A 145 18.73 -34.10 -11.75
C GLU A 145 17.84 -33.85 -12.98
N GLU A 146 18.20 -34.38 -14.15
CA GLU A 146 17.41 -34.29 -15.38
C GLU A 146 16.49 -35.52 -15.58
N VAL A 147 16.47 -36.47 -14.64
CA VAL A 147 15.65 -37.69 -14.72
C VAL A 147 14.55 -37.67 -13.66
N PHE A 148 13.32 -37.94 -14.09
CA PHE A 148 12.17 -38.08 -13.21
C PHE A 148 11.44 -39.40 -13.49
N ILE A 149 11.45 -40.32 -12.51
CA ILE A 149 10.78 -41.62 -12.60
C ILE A 149 9.95 -41.83 -11.33
N ARG A 150 8.62 -41.76 -11.40
CA ARG A 150 7.73 -41.92 -10.21
C ARG A 150 6.38 -42.49 -10.57
N ALA A 151 5.63 -43.01 -9.60
CA ALA A 151 4.24 -43.48 -9.77
C ALA A 151 4.08 -44.54 -10.89
N ASN A 152 5.04 -45.47 -11.02
CA ASN A 152 4.93 -46.62 -11.92
C ASN A 152 4.72 -47.88 -11.06
N GLU A 153 3.50 -48.42 -11.02
CA GLU A 153 3.03 -49.33 -9.97
C GLU A 153 3.85 -50.63 -9.84
N LYS A 154 4.25 -51.20 -10.97
CA LYS A 154 5.04 -52.44 -11.02
C LYS A 154 6.55 -52.22 -11.05
N LEU A 155 7.01 -51.00 -11.36
CA LEU A 155 8.43 -50.72 -11.48
C LEU A 155 9.07 -50.67 -10.09
N ARG A 156 10.20 -51.36 -9.96
CA ARG A 156 11.05 -51.38 -8.76
C ARG A 156 12.46 -50.91 -9.12
N ARG A 157 13.25 -50.55 -8.11
CA ARG A 157 14.58 -49.96 -8.31
C ARG A 157 15.55 -50.94 -8.99
N ASP A 158 15.46 -52.21 -8.65
CA ASP A 158 16.24 -53.32 -9.22
C ASP A 158 15.85 -53.67 -10.66
N GLN A 159 14.71 -53.16 -11.14
CA GLN A 159 14.24 -53.30 -12.51
C GLN A 159 14.69 -52.17 -13.44
N VAL A 160 15.47 -51.22 -12.91
CA VAL A 160 16.11 -50.17 -13.71
C VAL A 160 17.57 -50.57 -13.94
N PHE A 161 17.85 -51.04 -15.15
CA PHE A 161 19.14 -51.64 -15.49
C PHE A 161 20.09 -50.60 -16.10
N ASN A 162 21.37 -50.75 -15.80
CA ASN A 162 22.48 -50.02 -16.42
C ASN A 162 22.41 -48.49 -16.30
N ALA A 163 21.61 -47.94 -15.38
CA ALA A 163 21.56 -46.50 -15.17
C ALA A 163 22.93 -45.99 -14.68
N PRO A 164 23.51 -44.95 -15.30
CA PRO A 164 24.81 -44.40 -14.92
C PRO A 164 24.74 -43.48 -13.67
N PHE A 165 23.62 -43.48 -12.95
CA PHE A 165 23.33 -42.62 -11.80
C PHE A 165 22.49 -43.37 -10.76
N ALA A 166 22.37 -42.79 -9.55
CA ALA A 166 21.50 -43.34 -8.53
C ALA A 166 20.02 -43.12 -8.92
N VAL A 167 19.33 -44.20 -9.28
CA VAL A 167 17.93 -44.14 -9.68
C VAL A 167 17.04 -43.87 -8.48
N ASP A 168 16.16 -42.88 -8.60
CA ASP A 168 15.04 -42.62 -7.70
C ASP A 168 13.75 -42.97 -8.47
N VAL A 169 13.04 -44.01 -8.02
CA VAL A 169 11.74 -44.45 -8.59
C VAL A 169 10.54 -43.89 -7.82
N GLY A 170 10.79 -42.97 -6.87
CA GLY A 170 9.78 -42.39 -6.00
C GLY A 170 9.41 -43.24 -4.79
N SER A 171 8.39 -42.78 -4.07
CA SER A 171 7.78 -43.42 -2.92
C SER A 171 6.61 -44.31 -3.36
N PRO A 172 6.27 -45.41 -2.65
CA PRO A 172 5.04 -46.15 -2.89
C PRO A 172 3.76 -45.30 -2.68
N TYR A 173 3.86 -44.15 -2.00
CA TYR A 173 2.77 -43.20 -1.77
C TYR A 173 2.67 -42.10 -2.84
N ASP A 174 3.55 -42.12 -3.86
CA ASP A 174 3.46 -41.26 -5.03
C ASP A 174 2.49 -41.91 -6.04
N CYS A 175 1.40 -41.23 -6.36
CA CYS A 175 0.31 -41.77 -7.16
C CYS A 175 0.01 -40.89 -8.38
N THR A 176 -0.51 -41.48 -9.45
CA THR A 176 -1.30 -40.70 -10.42
C THR A 176 -2.68 -40.39 -9.82
N MET A 177 -3.44 -39.52 -10.48
CA MET A 177 -4.81 -39.23 -10.06
C MET A 177 -5.68 -40.50 -10.07
N GLU A 178 -5.52 -41.36 -11.07
CA GLU A 178 -6.28 -42.61 -11.25
C GLU A 178 -5.93 -43.62 -10.15
N MET A 179 -4.67 -43.67 -9.71
CA MET A 179 -4.25 -44.48 -8.58
C MET A 179 -4.83 -43.96 -7.26
N ALA A 180 -4.77 -42.65 -7.03
CA ALA A 180 -5.27 -42.02 -5.80
C ALA A 180 -6.79 -42.09 -5.65
N MET A 181 -7.55 -42.23 -6.75
CA MET A 181 -8.99 -42.53 -6.68
C MET A 181 -9.28 -43.93 -6.15
N LYS A 182 -8.34 -44.87 -6.28
CA LYS A 182 -8.48 -46.27 -5.82
C LYS A 182 -7.80 -46.53 -4.48
N ARG A 183 -6.93 -45.61 -4.04
CA ARG A 183 -6.01 -45.78 -2.92
C ARG A 183 -6.06 -44.56 -2.02
N ASN A 184 -6.25 -44.78 -0.72
CA ASN A 184 -6.30 -43.73 0.29
C ASN A 184 -4.95 -43.44 0.97
N ASP A 185 -3.89 -44.20 0.65
CA ASP A 185 -2.55 -44.05 1.21
C ASP A 185 -1.65 -43.09 0.40
N CYS A 186 -2.17 -42.55 -0.70
CA CYS A 186 -1.45 -41.60 -1.54
C CYS A 186 -1.22 -40.27 -0.80
N THR A 187 0.03 -39.81 -0.77
CA THR A 187 0.42 -38.53 -0.13
C THR A 187 0.83 -37.47 -1.15
N ALA A 188 1.21 -37.91 -2.35
CA ALA A 188 1.62 -37.05 -3.44
C ALA A 188 1.00 -37.49 -4.77
N LEU A 189 0.63 -36.52 -5.60
CA LEU A 189 0.21 -36.76 -6.98
C LEU A 189 1.34 -36.48 -7.96
N VAL A 190 1.39 -37.23 -9.04
CA VAL A 190 2.35 -37.09 -10.14
C VAL A 190 1.60 -36.88 -11.45
N GLY A 191 1.88 -35.80 -12.17
CA GLY A 191 1.29 -35.56 -13.48
C GLY A 191 1.05 -34.10 -13.83
N ASP A 192 0.57 -33.89 -15.05
CA ASP A 192 -0.12 -32.65 -15.45
C ASP A 192 -1.61 -32.81 -15.09
N LEU A 193 -1.99 -32.25 -13.94
CA LEU A 193 -3.26 -32.50 -13.26
C LEU A 193 -4.29 -31.41 -13.56
N ALA A 194 -5.55 -31.80 -13.69
CA ALA A 194 -6.68 -30.88 -13.76
C ALA A 194 -7.45 -30.86 -12.43
N TYR A 195 -7.66 -29.67 -11.86
CA TYR A 195 -8.57 -29.44 -10.74
C TYR A 195 -9.91 -28.92 -11.27
N LYS A 196 -11.00 -29.62 -10.96
CA LYS A 196 -12.36 -29.36 -11.47
C LYS A 196 -13.35 -28.90 -10.39
N GLY A 197 -12.84 -28.39 -9.27
CA GLY A 197 -13.66 -27.84 -8.21
C GLY A 197 -14.29 -28.85 -7.24
N GLU A 198 -15.14 -28.34 -6.36
CA GLU A 198 -15.87 -29.02 -5.29
C GLU A 198 -16.90 -30.02 -5.81
N GLU A 199 -17.45 -29.80 -7.00
CA GLU A 199 -18.42 -30.70 -7.63
C GLU A 199 -17.75 -31.84 -8.41
N GLY A 200 -16.41 -31.82 -8.52
CA GLY A 200 -15.67 -32.87 -9.21
C GLY A 200 -15.57 -34.16 -8.42
N GLU A 201 -15.69 -35.31 -9.10
CA GLU A 201 -15.55 -36.66 -8.52
C GLU A 201 -14.23 -36.88 -7.74
N LYS A 202 -13.21 -36.08 -8.06
CA LYS A 202 -11.84 -36.16 -7.52
C LYS A 202 -11.59 -35.26 -6.30
N LYS A 203 -12.60 -34.58 -5.74
CA LYS A 203 -12.44 -33.63 -4.62
C LYS A 203 -11.75 -34.24 -3.40
N HIS A 204 -12.16 -35.44 -3.00
CA HIS A 204 -11.66 -36.09 -1.79
C HIS A 204 -10.15 -36.36 -1.88
N VAL A 205 -9.64 -36.68 -3.06
CA VAL A 205 -8.20 -36.84 -3.31
C VAL A 205 -7.46 -35.52 -3.07
N TRP A 206 -7.92 -34.41 -3.67
CA TRP A 206 -7.27 -33.11 -3.50
C TRP A 206 -7.19 -32.65 -2.04
N LYS A 207 -8.16 -33.02 -1.20
CA LYS A 207 -8.15 -32.71 0.24
C LYS A 207 -7.11 -33.51 1.04
N GLN A 208 -6.71 -34.69 0.56
CA GLN A 208 -5.78 -35.59 1.25
C GLN A 208 -4.32 -35.35 0.82
N ILE A 209 -4.12 -34.90 -0.42
CA ILE A 209 -2.79 -34.77 -1.01
C ILE A 209 -2.09 -33.51 -0.50
N GLY A 210 -0.86 -33.70 0.01
CA GLY A 210 0.00 -32.60 0.44
C GLY A 210 0.97 -32.10 -0.63
N LYS A 211 1.20 -32.90 -1.68
CA LYS A 211 2.24 -32.62 -2.68
C LYS A 211 1.83 -32.98 -4.12
N VAL A 212 2.24 -32.17 -5.09
CA VAL A 212 2.14 -32.46 -6.52
C VAL A 212 3.53 -32.38 -7.15
N TYR A 213 3.90 -33.40 -7.93
CA TYR A 213 5.02 -33.35 -8.86
C TYR A 213 4.47 -33.19 -10.28
N GLY A 214 4.65 -32.00 -10.87
CA GLY A 214 4.13 -31.68 -12.19
C GLY A 214 3.35 -30.37 -12.20
N THR A 215 2.31 -30.27 -13.03
CA THR A 215 1.54 -29.02 -13.16
C THR A 215 0.09 -29.17 -12.76
N ILE A 216 -0.55 -28.06 -12.45
CA ILE A 216 -1.95 -27.99 -12.07
C ILE A 216 -2.65 -27.01 -13.01
N THR A 217 -3.76 -27.45 -13.59
CA THR A 217 -4.67 -26.62 -14.38
C THR A 217 -6.01 -26.53 -13.65
N ILE A 218 -6.37 -25.31 -13.26
CA ILE A 218 -7.64 -24.93 -12.65
C ILE A 218 -8.45 -24.23 -13.74
N ASP A 219 -9.40 -24.96 -14.31
CA ASP A 219 -10.11 -24.54 -15.51
C ASP A 219 -11.61 -24.80 -15.41
N ASP A 220 -12.37 -23.71 -15.53
CA ASP A 220 -13.84 -23.68 -15.48
C ASP A 220 -14.41 -24.36 -14.22
N ILE A 221 -13.93 -23.97 -13.04
CA ILE A 221 -14.43 -24.50 -11.77
C ILE A 221 -15.70 -23.78 -11.34
N SER A 222 -16.61 -24.50 -10.67
CA SER A 222 -17.80 -23.92 -10.05
C SER A 222 -17.51 -23.21 -8.71
N ASP A 223 -16.35 -23.50 -8.11
CA ASP A 223 -15.94 -22.97 -6.80
C ASP A 223 -15.76 -21.44 -6.81
N SER A 224 -16.11 -20.83 -5.68
CA SER A 224 -15.85 -19.41 -5.46
C SER A 224 -14.47 -19.13 -4.86
N ASP A 225 -13.76 -20.16 -4.40
CA ASP A 225 -12.46 -20.10 -3.77
C ASP A 225 -11.57 -21.31 -4.12
N LEU A 226 -10.31 -21.29 -3.66
CA LEU A 226 -9.33 -22.36 -3.87
C LEU A 226 -8.86 -22.97 -2.54
N ASP A 227 -9.67 -22.92 -1.49
CA ASP A 227 -9.22 -23.29 -0.13
C ASP A 227 -8.83 -24.78 -0.04
N THR A 228 -9.39 -25.64 -0.89
CA THR A 228 -8.97 -27.04 -1.03
C THR A 228 -7.46 -27.18 -1.34
N LEU A 229 -6.84 -26.19 -1.99
CA LEU A 229 -5.44 -26.22 -2.42
C LEU A 229 -4.48 -25.46 -1.47
N ILE A 230 -4.98 -24.92 -0.36
CA ILE A 230 -4.29 -23.92 0.48
C ILE A 230 -2.96 -24.39 1.10
N LYS A 231 -2.76 -25.70 1.29
CA LYS A 231 -1.55 -26.29 1.89
C LYS A 231 -0.72 -27.08 0.89
N LEU A 232 -1.00 -26.93 -0.39
CA LEU A 232 -0.39 -27.76 -1.41
C LEU A 232 1.04 -27.31 -1.71
N THR A 233 1.97 -28.27 -1.71
CA THR A 233 3.32 -28.08 -2.25
C THR A 233 3.37 -28.59 -3.69
N VAL A 234 3.78 -27.76 -4.64
CA VAL A 234 3.86 -28.11 -6.06
C VAL A 234 5.30 -28.01 -6.54
N ASP A 235 5.90 -29.13 -6.90
CA ASP A 235 7.19 -29.18 -7.59
C ASP A 235 6.97 -29.32 -9.09
N GLY A 236 6.94 -28.19 -9.77
CA GLY A 236 6.68 -28.09 -11.19
C GLY A 236 7.87 -28.47 -12.05
N TRP A 237 7.59 -29.17 -13.15
CA TRP A 237 8.58 -29.51 -14.16
C TRP A 237 8.61 -28.56 -15.34
N GLN A 238 7.60 -27.73 -15.57
CA GLN A 238 7.54 -26.78 -16.69
C GLN A 238 7.10 -25.39 -16.20
N PRO A 239 7.38 -24.31 -16.94
CA PRO A 239 6.83 -22.99 -16.65
C PRO A 239 5.30 -23.01 -16.57
N ARG A 240 4.72 -22.04 -15.87
CA ARG A 240 3.28 -21.93 -15.62
C ARG A 240 2.76 -23.15 -14.87
N ILE A 241 3.41 -23.42 -13.75
CA ILE A 241 3.19 -24.60 -12.90
C ILE A 241 1.73 -24.70 -12.45
N VAL A 242 1.14 -23.58 -12.04
CA VAL A 242 -0.28 -23.47 -11.70
C VAL A 242 -0.96 -22.54 -12.69
N ARG A 243 -1.83 -23.10 -13.53
CA ARG A 243 -2.59 -22.39 -14.56
C ARG A 243 -4.02 -22.20 -14.06
N ILE A 244 -4.48 -20.97 -13.96
CA ILE A 244 -5.84 -20.63 -13.54
C ILE A 244 -6.49 -19.93 -14.71
N VAL A 245 -7.41 -20.63 -15.38
CA VAL A 245 -7.98 -20.19 -16.65
C VAL A 245 -9.49 -20.34 -16.69
N ASN A 246 -10.19 -19.40 -17.34
CA ASN A 246 -11.64 -19.48 -17.59
C ASN A 246 -12.53 -19.64 -16.32
N ASN A 247 -12.08 -19.17 -15.15
CA ASN A 247 -12.87 -19.31 -13.92
C ASN A 247 -13.76 -18.09 -13.68
N TYR A 248 -15.01 -18.19 -14.16
CA TYR A 248 -16.00 -17.11 -14.06
C TYR A 248 -16.68 -16.99 -12.70
N ARG A 249 -16.55 -18.00 -11.82
CA ARG A 249 -17.13 -17.98 -10.46
C ARG A 249 -16.10 -17.78 -9.36
N LEU A 250 -14.81 -17.96 -9.68
CA LEU A 250 -13.71 -17.84 -8.74
C LEU A 250 -13.54 -16.39 -8.29
N ARG A 251 -13.82 -16.12 -7.02
CA ARG A 251 -13.70 -14.81 -6.38
C ARG A 251 -12.49 -14.74 -5.47
N ASN A 252 -12.23 -15.78 -4.69
CA ASN A 252 -11.17 -15.85 -3.70
C ASN A 252 -9.98 -16.69 -4.18
N MET A 253 -8.79 -16.10 -4.17
CA MET A 253 -7.56 -16.84 -4.53
C MET A 253 -6.48 -16.71 -3.47
N ALA A 254 -6.83 -16.32 -2.24
CA ALA A 254 -5.88 -16.16 -1.15
C ALA A 254 -5.12 -17.45 -0.84
N ALA A 255 -5.71 -18.61 -1.15
CA ALA A 255 -5.07 -19.92 -1.01
C ALA A 255 -3.75 -20.02 -1.79
N ILE A 256 -3.65 -19.35 -2.95
CA ILE A 256 -2.44 -19.33 -3.78
C ILE A 256 -1.24 -18.76 -3.04
N LEU A 257 -1.45 -17.74 -2.20
CA LEU A 257 -0.40 -17.12 -1.40
C LEU A 257 0.19 -18.05 -0.34
N LYS A 258 -0.50 -19.16 -0.04
CA LYS A 258 -0.07 -20.16 0.95
C LYS A 258 0.46 -21.45 0.30
N MET A 259 0.33 -21.59 -1.02
CA MET A 259 0.94 -22.70 -1.76
C MET A 259 2.46 -22.52 -1.81
N ILE A 260 3.19 -23.64 -1.71
CA ILE A 260 4.64 -23.66 -1.92
C ILE A 260 4.89 -24.18 -3.33
N VAL A 261 5.29 -23.29 -4.25
CA VAL A 261 5.52 -23.66 -5.65
C VAL A 261 7.01 -23.56 -5.99
N THR A 262 7.61 -24.66 -6.42
CA THR A 262 9.01 -24.75 -6.86
C THR A 262 9.09 -25.21 -8.31
N GLY A 263 10.12 -24.79 -9.03
CA GLY A 263 10.32 -25.17 -10.43
C GLY A 263 10.58 -23.97 -11.35
N PRO A 264 10.53 -24.18 -12.68
CA PRO A 264 10.77 -23.13 -13.67
C PRO A 264 9.74 -21.99 -13.54
N LYS A 265 10.21 -20.75 -13.67
CA LYS A 265 9.36 -19.56 -13.68
C LYS A 265 8.79 -19.28 -15.08
N PRO A 266 7.63 -18.60 -15.20
CA PRO A 266 6.72 -18.16 -14.13
C PRO A 266 6.06 -19.33 -13.40
N HIS A 267 5.78 -19.17 -12.10
CA HIS A 267 5.10 -20.22 -11.31
C HIS A 267 3.59 -20.25 -11.56
N PHE A 268 2.99 -19.08 -11.67
CA PHE A 268 1.54 -18.93 -11.85
C PHE A 268 1.22 -18.31 -13.20
N TRP A 269 0.10 -18.73 -13.79
CA TRP A 269 -0.42 -18.19 -15.04
C TRP A 269 -1.92 -17.96 -14.96
N PHE A 270 -2.36 -16.76 -15.29
CA PHE A 270 -3.76 -16.36 -15.24
C PHE A 270 -4.25 -15.96 -16.62
N HIS A 271 -5.42 -16.47 -17.00
CA HIS A 271 -6.05 -16.09 -18.24
C HIS A 271 -7.58 -16.16 -18.15
N ASN A 272 -8.29 -15.13 -18.63
CA ASN A 272 -9.75 -15.16 -18.76
C ASN A 272 -10.50 -15.49 -17.44
N ASN A 273 -10.12 -14.87 -16.32
CA ASN A 273 -10.80 -15.02 -15.02
C ASN A 273 -11.48 -13.70 -14.64
N THR A 274 -12.72 -13.50 -15.09
CA THR A 274 -13.39 -12.18 -15.05
C THR A 274 -14.02 -11.82 -13.71
N SER A 275 -14.07 -12.74 -12.75
CA SER A 275 -14.79 -12.55 -11.48
C SER A 275 -13.88 -12.50 -10.25
N ILE A 276 -12.56 -12.49 -10.45
CA ILE A 276 -11.62 -12.44 -9.35
C ILE A 276 -11.80 -11.14 -8.58
N CYS A 277 -12.11 -11.29 -7.29
CA CYS A 277 -12.49 -10.22 -6.41
C CYS A 277 -11.69 -10.24 -5.12
N ARG A 278 -10.78 -9.29 -4.96
CA ARG A 278 -10.00 -9.16 -3.74
C ARG A 278 -9.65 -7.72 -3.42
N ILE A 279 -9.41 -7.48 -2.15
CA ILE A 279 -8.88 -6.24 -1.60
C ILE A 279 -7.44 -5.99 -2.06
N VAL A 280 -7.01 -4.74 -2.01
CA VAL A 280 -5.76 -4.24 -2.61
C VAL A 280 -4.51 -5.03 -2.17
N ASP A 281 -4.42 -5.41 -0.90
CA ASP A 281 -3.24 -6.13 -0.40
C ASP A 281 -3.08 -7.52 -1.01
N VAL A 282 -4.18 -8.25 -1.14
CA VAL A 282 -4.16 -9.56 -1.80
C VAL A 282 -3.87 -9.39 -3.28
N ARG A 283 -4.40 -8.34 -3.93
CA ARG A 283 -4.06 -8.05 -5.34
C ARG A 283 -2.57 -7.85 -5.52
N LYS A 284 -1.97 -6.96 -4.74
CA LYS A 284 -0.51 -6.67 -4.77
C LYS A 284 0.33 -7.91 -4.49
N ASN A 285 -0.07 -8.73 -3.52
CA ASN A 285 0.65 -9.95 -3.17
C ASN A 285 0.53 -11.02 -4.26
N VAL A 286 -0.64 -11.18 -4.89
CA VAL A 286 -0.81 -12.11 -6.01
C VAL A 286 -0.02 -11.60 -7.21
N GLU A 287 -0.18 -10.33 -7.61
CA GLU A 287 0.57 -9.73 -8.71
C GLU A 287 2.09 -9.77 -8.50
N GLY A 288 2.57 -9.62 -7.26
CA GLY A 288 4.00 -9.77 -6.94
C GLY A 288 4.54 -11.18 -7.17
N ASN A 289 3.67 -12.19 -7.17
CA ASN A 289 4.01 -13.59 -7.42
C ASN A 289 3.69 -14.05 -8.85
N VAL A 290 3.08 -13.19 -9.67
CA VAL A 290 2.56 -13.53 -11.00
C VAL A 290 3.25 -12.66 -12.05
N GLU A 291 3.82 -13.28 -13.08
CA GLU A 291 4.53 -12.52 -14.14
C GLU A 291 3.58 -11.94 -15.21
N SER A 292 2.31 -12.33 -15.20
CA SER A 292 1.28 -11.83 -16.10
C SER A 292 0.43 -10.73 -15.45
N GLN A 293 0.06 -9.71 -16.24
CA GLN A 293 -0.94 -8.73 -15.82
C GLN A 293 -2.29 -9.41 -15.57
N MET A 294 -2.90 -9.15 -14.42
CA MET A 294 -4.19 -9.71 -14.05
C MET A 294 -5.29 -8.67 -14.24
N SER A 295 -6.44 -9.11 -14.74
CA SER A 295 -7.66 -8.31 -14.74
C SER A 295 -8.42 -8.55 -13.45
N TRP A 296 -8.58 -7.51 -12.64
CA TRP A 296 -9.40 -7.58 -11.41
C TRP A 296 -10.78 -7.00 -11.68
N ASN A 297 -11.80 -7.67 -11.16
CA ASN A 297 -13.15 -7.12 -11.18
C ASN A 297 -13.37 -6.25 -9.95
N GLU A 298 -13.81 -5.02 -10.16
CA GLU A 298 -14.13 -4.09 -9.07
C GLU A 298 -15.62 -4.13 -8.70
N SER A 299 -16.48 -4.74 -9.52
CA SER A 299 -17.93 -4.77 -9.29
C SER A 299 -18.35 -5.53 -8.03
N CYS A 300 -17.46 -6.40 -7.55
CA CYS A 300 -17.65 -7.22 -6.38
C CYS A 300 -17.19 -6.54 -5.08
N LEU A 301 -16.47 -5.42 -5.18
CA LEU A 301 -16.07 -4.64 -4.01
C LEU A 301 -17.30 -3.91 -3.47
N VAL A 302 -17.49 -3.95 -2.16
CA VAL A 302 -18.69 -3.41 -1.53
C VAL A 302 -18.42 -2.04 -0.93
N ARG A 303 -19.48 -1.21 -0.93
CA ARG A 303 -19.52 0.04 -0.16
C ARG A 303 -20.06 -0.27 1.22
N CYS A 304 -19.35 0.16 2.25
CA CYS A 304 -19.78 -0.02 3.64
C CYS A 304 -20.17 1.31 4.25
N ARG A 305 -21.09 1.28 5.21
CA ARG A 305 -21.47 2.49 5.93
C ARG A 305 -20.29 3.00 6.77
N GLY A 306 -20.16 4.33 6.83
CA GLY A 306 -19.32 5.02 7.80
C GLY A 306 -19.78 4.80 9.24
N GLY A 307 -18.93 5.16 10.19
CA GLY A 307 -19.21 5.02 11.62
C GLY A 307 -18.01 5.35 12.49
N THR A 308 -18.20 5.17 13.79
CA THR A 308 -17.11 5.29 14.78
C THR A 308 -16.33 3.98 14.84
N VAL A 309 -15.03 4.06 14.61
CA VAL A 309 -14.11 2.92 14.65
C VAL A 309 -14.07 2.38 16.08
N SER A 310 -14.58 1.17 16.23
CA SER A 310 -14.67 0.40 17.45
C SER A 310 -14.52 -1.08 17.11
N GLU A 311 -14.31 -1.94 18.10
CA GLU A 311 -14.27 -3.40 17.87
C GLU A 311 -15.57 -3.93 17.23
N ILE A 312 -16.72 -3.38 17.62
CA ILE A 312 -18.03 -3.74 17.05
C ILE A 312 -18.12 -3.27 15.58
N TYR A 313 -17.62 -2.07 15.27
CA TYR A 313 -17.60 -1.58 13.89
C TYR A 313 -16.72 -2.46 13.00
N LEU A 314 -15.51 -2.78 13.46
CA LEU A 314 -14.54 -3.55 12.69
C LEU A 314 -15.01 -5.00 12.48
N SER A 315 -15.58 -5.65 13.51
CA SER A 315 -16.12 -7.01 13.37
C SER A 315 -17.30 -7.13 12.41
N ARG A 316 -17.98 -6.01 12.11
CA ARG A 316 -19.08 -5.92 11.13
C ARG A 316 -18.64 -5.43 9.76
N LEU A 317 -17.38 -5.01 9.62
CA LEU A 317 -16.87 -4.49 8.35
C LEU A 317 -16.68 -5.65 7.37
N ASP A 318 -17.29 -5.55 6.19
CA ASP A 318 -17.17 -6.59 5.17
C ASP A 318 -15.70 -6.77 4.73
N SER A 319 -15.26 -8.01 4.54
CA SER A 319 -13.91 -8.34 4.05
C SER A 319 -13.61 -7.94 2.60
N LEU A 320 -14.62 -7.47 1.87
CA LEU A 320 -14.54 -6.91 0.53
C LEU A 320 -14.81 -5.39 0.53
N CYS A 321 -14.88 -4.78 1.71
CA CYS A 321 -15.10 -3.35 1.84
C CYS A 321 -13.91 -2.57 1.32
N ASN A 322 -14.11 -1.80 0.25
CA ASN A 322 -13.06 -0.92 -0.29
C ASN A 322 -13.42 0.56 -0.19
N THR A 323 -14.70 0.87 0.01
CA THR A 323 -15.23 2.23 0.03
C THR A 323 -16.09 2.42 1.26
N ILE A 324 -15.77 3.42 2.07
CA ILE A 324 -16.65 3.88 3.15
C ILE A 324 -17.60 4.93 2.57
N ASP A 325 -18.90 4.71 2.74
CA ASP A 325 -19.99 5.63 2.41
C ASP A 325 -20.49 6.28 3.70
N GLY A 326 -20.04 7.51 3.94
CA GLY A 326 -20.17 8.25 5.19
C GLY A 326 -18.81 8.53 5.86
N ASN A 327 -18.88 8.97 7.11
CA ASN A 327 -17.71 9.40 7.87
C ASN A 327 -16.99 8.21 8.52
N LEU A 328 -15.66 8.24 8.53
CA LEU A 328 -14.85 7.32 9.33
C LEU A 328 -14.31 8.08 10.55
N ILE A 329 -14.80 7.74 11.74
CA ILE A 329 -14.60 8.53 12.96
C ILE A 329 -13.74 7.73 13.94
N LEU A 330 -12.54 8.22 14.23
CA LEU A 330 -11.65 7.73 15.28
C LEU A 330 -11.69 8.71 16.44
N ARG A 331 -12.43 8.38 17.50
CA ARG A 331 -12.58 9.26 18.66
C ARG A 331 -12.52 8.48 19.97
N ASN A 332 -11.92 9.10 21.00
CA ASN A 332 -11.84 8.56 22.36
C ASN A 332 -11.13 7.18 22.44
N LEU A 333 -10.17 6.92 21.55
CA LEU A 333 -9.43 5.65 21.55
C LEU A 333 -8.22 5.73 22.49
N HIS A 334 -8.25 4.91 23.55
CA HIS A 334 -7.10 4.71 24.45
C HIS A 334 -6.01 3.81 23.86
N ALA A 335 -6.39 2.95 22.92
CA ALA A 335 -5.52 2.10 22.12
C ALA A 335 -6.23 1.80 20.78
N LEU A 336 -5.48 1.36 19.76
CA LEU A 336 -6.09 0.85 18.54
C LEU A 336 -6.91 -0.41 18.86
N PRO A 337 -8.18 -0.50 18.43
CA PRO A 337 -9.00 -1.68 18.63
C PRO A 337 -8.36 -2.94 18.03
N PRO A 338 -8.66 -4.14 18.57
CA PRO A 338 -8.32 -5.37 17.88
C PRO A 338 -8.93 -5.38 16.47
N ASN A 339 -8.24 -5.98 15.51
CA ASN A 339 -8.63 -6.02 14.09
C ASN A 339 -8.59 -4.69 13.33
N ILE A 340 -7.87 -3.66 13.82
CA ILE A 340 -7.68 -2.40 13.08
C ILE A 340 -7.15 -2.61 11.65
N GLY A 341 -6.43 -3.71 11.41
CA GLY A 341 -5.96 -4.13 10.09
C GLY A 341 -7.06 -4.34 9.04
N MET A 342 -8.32 -4.50 9.46
CA MET A 342 -9.47 -4.54 8.54
C MET A 342 -9.72 -3.21 7.81
N LEU A 343 -9.11 -2.11 8.27
CA LEU A 343 -9.16 -0.85 7.54
C LEU A 343 -8.14 -0.78 6.40
N ALA A 344 -7.18 -1.71 6.32
CA ALA A 344 -6.15 -1.70 5.29
C ALA A 344 -6.70 -1.89 3.86
N GLN A 345 -7.87 -2.50 3.72
CA GLN A 345 -8.58 -2.67 2.45
C GLN A 345 -9.26 -1.39 1.94
N ILE A 346 -9.41 -0.36 2.77
CA ILE A 346 -10.14 0.86 2.40
C ILE A 346 -9.29 1.70 1.44
N VAL A 347 -9.86 1.95 0.25
CA VAL A 347 -9.26 2.75 -0.82
C VAL A 347 -9.89 4.13 -0.89
N LYS A 348 -11.18 4.24 -0.55
CA LYS A 348 -11.93 5.48 -0.66
C LYS A 348 -12.83 5.73 0.54
N ILE A 349 -12.92 6.99 0.97
CA ILE A 349 -13.92 7.48 1.93
C ILE A 349 -14.77 8.55 1.23
N ARG A 350 -16.09 8.35 1.21
CA ARG A 350 -17.11 9.31 0.75
C ARG A 350 -17.77 9.94 1.97
N GLY A 351 -17.09 10.91 2.53
CA GLY A 351 -17.40 11.54 3.81
C GLY A 351 -16.12 12.08 4.41
N HIS A 352 -16.09 12.23 5.72
CA HIS A 352 -14.96 12.84 6.44
C HIS A 352 -14.16 11.77 7.18
N LEU A 353 -12.84 11.88 7.15
CA LEU A 353 -11.95 11.20 8.08
C LEU A 353 -11.76 12.09 9.31
N TYR A 354 -12.38 11.73 10.42
CA TYR A 354 -12.28 12.45 11.69
C TYR A 354 -11.38 11.66 12.66
N VAL A 355 -10.33 12.30 13.17
CA VAL A 355 -9.39 11.74 14.14
C VAL A 355 -9.30 12.69 15.32
N GLY A 356 -10.08 12.44 16.37
CA GLY A 356 -10.27 13.40 17.45
C GLY A 356 -10.12 12.81 18.84
N THR A 357 -9.46 13.49 19.78
CA THR A 357 -9.51 13.10 21.21
C THR A 357 -9.00 11.67 21.46
N ASN A 358 -7.94 11.23 20.77
CA ASN A 358 -7.35 9.90 20.97
C ASN A 358 -6.07 9.96 21.80
N TYR A 359 -5.85 8.92 22.61
CA TYR A 359 -4.65 8.76 23.45
C TYR A 359 -3.70 7.67 22.94
N GLY A 360 -4.24 6.67 22.21
CA GLY A 360 -3.49 5.50 21.75
C GLY A 360 -3.45 5.30 20.25
N VAL A 361 -3.73 6.34 19.46
CA VAL A 361 -3.61 6.32 17.99
C VAL A 361 -2.33 7.07 17.63
N PRO A 362 -1.26 6.39 17.17
CA PRO A 362 0.01 7.05 16.89
C PRO A 362 0.04 7.78 15.53
N ASP A 363 -0.62 7.23 14.51
CA ASP A 363 -0.66 7.76 13.14
C ASP A 363 -1.79 7.09 12.33
N LEU A 364 -1.82 7.27 11.00
CA LEU A 364 -2.79 6.66 10.08
C LEU A 364 -2.21 5.50 9.25
N SER A 365 -1.12 4.87 9.70
CA SER A 365 -0.44 3.79 8.96
C SER A 365 -1.29 2.52 8.79
N PHE A 366 -2.35 2.37 9.58
CA PHE A 366 -3.36 1.30 9.42
C PHE A 366 -4.30 1.50 8.22
N LEU A 367 -4.19 2.62 7.49
CA LEU A 367 -4.89 2.89 6.22
C LEU A 367 -3.90 2.92 5.02
N PRO A 368 -3.06 1.88 4.82
CA PRO A 368 -1.98 1.91 3.84
C PRO A 368 -2.44 2.03 2.38
N ASN A 369 -3.70 1.73 2.07
CA ASN A 369 -4.25 1.77 0.72
C ASN A 369 -5.27 2.90 0.50
N LEU A 370 -5.46 3.82 1.46
CA LEU A 370 -6.40 4.92 1.29
C LEU A 370 -5.89 5.91 0.24
N GLU A 371 -6.56 5.96 -0.91
CA GLU A 371 -6.18 6.78 -2.07
C GLU A 371 -7.04 8.04 -2.22
N GLU A 372 -8.30 7.99 -1.80
CA GLU A 372 -9.25 9.10 -1.99
C GLU A 372 -10.09 9.40 -0.75
N ILE A 373 -10.26 10.68 -0.45
CA ILE A 373 -11.27 11.17 0.49
C ILE A 373 -12.08 12.26 -0.19
N GLU A 374 -13.40 12.15 -0.13
CA GLU A 374 -14.34 13.06 -0.76
C GLU A 374 -15.38 13.52 0.25
N ALA A 375 -15.28 14.78 0.69
CA ALA A 375 -16.27 15.38 1.57
C ALA A 375 -17.61 15.47 0.83
N THR A 376 -18.65 14.91 1.44
CA THR A 376 -20.01 14.94 0.90
C THR A 376 -20.84 16.07 1.49
N ASP A 377 -20.38 16.67 2.60
CA ASP A 377 -21.04 17.78 3.27
C ASP A 377 -20.67 19.12 2.61
N ILE A 378 -21.69 19.85 2.18
CA ILE A 378 -21.55 21.13 1.47
C ILE A 378 -21.23 22.26 2.45
N GLU A 379 -21.67 22.17 3.71
CA GLU A 379 -21.64 23.30 4.65
C GLU A 379 -20.20 23.66 5.07
N TYR A 380 -19.36 22.64 5.31
CA TYR A 380 -17.97 22.84 5.73
C TYR A 380 -16.97 22.37 4.68
N ASN A 381 -17.39 21.47 3.78
CA ASN A 381 -16.53 20.85 2.78
C ASN A 381 -15.20 20.37 3.39
N VAL A 382 -15.22 19.70 4.54
CA VAL A 382 -13.99 19.27 5.25
C VAL A 382 -13.79 17.77 5.09
N ALA A 383 -12.76 17.36 4.35
CA ALA A 383 -12.48 15.95 4.11
C ALA A 383 -11.72 15.28 5.26
N ILE A 384 -10.82 16.01 5.92
CA ILE A 384 -9.98 15.47 7.01
C ILE A 384 -10.01 16.43 8.20
N VAL A 385 -10.27 15.90 9.39
CA VAL A 385 -10.17 16.61 10.67
C VAL A 385 -9.27 15.82 11.60
N VAL A 386 -8.22 16.45 12.12
CA VAL A 386 -7.38 15.93 13.19
C VAL A 386 -7.47 16.91 14.36
N ASP A 387 -7.92 16.47 15.53
CA ASP A 387 -8.15 17.34 16.70
C ASP A 387 -7.80 16.67 18.04
N LYS A 388 -7.18 17.38 18.98
CA LYS A 388 -6.98 16.93 20.38
C LYS A 388 -6.39 15.51 20.55
N ASN A 389 -5.48 15.08 19.68
CA ASN A 389 -4.84 13.77 19.84
C ASN A 389 -3.53 13.87 20.62
N VAL A 390 -3.30 12.95 21.54
CA VAL A 390 -2.07 12.86 22.33
C VAL A 390 -1.07 11.97 21.59
N ASN A 391 0.13 12.48 21.32
CA ASN A 391 1.22 11.79 20.61
C ASN A 391 0.91 11.33 19.16
N PHE A 392 -0.12 11.89 18.53
CA PHE A 392 -0.48 11.55 17.16
C PHE A 392 0.37 12.30 16.14
N LYS A 393 0.89 11.59 15.15
CA LYS A 393 1.56 12.13 13.98
C LYS A 393 0.69 11.95 12.76
N VAL A 394 0.58 12.99 11.94
CA VAL A 394 -0.09 12.93 10.63
C VAL A 394 0.84 12.23 9.63
N GLU A 395 1.01 10.93 9.82
CA GLU A 395 1.78 10.03 8.96
C GLU A 395 0.89 8.87 8.49
N GLY A 396 1.42 8.00 7.61
CA GLY A 396 0.67 6.83 7.12
C GLY A 396 -0.22 7.07 5.91
N LEU A 397 -0.52 8.33 5.55
CA LEU A 397 -1.32 8.68 4.35
C LEU A 397 -0.52 8.59 3.03
N TYR A 398 0.43 7.66 2.91
CA TYR A 398 1.35 7.55 1.77
C TYR A 398 0.68 7.16 0.45
N ALA A 399 -0.48 6.51 0.49
CA ALA A 399 -1.25 6.15 -0.71
C ALA A 399 -2.21 7.25 -1.19
N LEU A 400 -2.46 8.30 -0.39
CA LEU A 400 -3.48 9.30 -0.68
C LEU A 400 -3.14 10.13 -1.93
N LYS A 401 -3.97 10.03 -2.97
CA LYS A 401 -3.77 10.70 -4.27
C LYS A 401 -4.66 11.92 -4.43
N ARG A 402 -5.81 11.95 -3.77
CA ARG A 402 -6.81 13.00 -3.98
C ARG A 402 -7.64 13.26 -2.73
N ILE A 403 -7.81 14.54 -2.39
CA ILE A 403 -8.71 15.01 -1.34
C ILE A 403 -9.66 16.05 -1.95
N ARG A 404 -10.97 15.77 -1.90
CA ARG A 404 -12.01 16.75 -2.27
C ARG A 404 -12.59 17.34 -0.99
N GLY A 405 -12.04 18.46 -0.57
CA GLY A 405 -12.43 19.17 0.64
C GLY A 405 -11.22 19.74 1.41
N ASN A 406 -11.51 20.54 2.43
CA ASN A 406 -10.55 21.13 3.35
C ASN A 406 -9.92 20.07 4.25
N VAL A 407 -8.69 20.34 4.68
CA VAL A 407 -7.94 19.54 5.64
C VAL A 407 -7.66 20.41 6.85
N LEU A 408 -8.22 20.05 8.00
CA LEU A 408 -8.07 20.76 9.27
C LEU A 408 -7.26 19.90 10.22
N ILE A 409 -6.09 20.39 10.64
CA ILE A 409 -5.21 19.69 11.58
C ILE A 409 -4.91 20.61 12.74
N TYR A 410 -5.40 20.23 13.91
CA TYR A 410 -5.15 20.86 15.19
C TYR A 410 -4.17 19.97 15.96
N THR A 411 -2.97 20.49 16.24
CA THR A 411 -1.93 19.76 16.94
C THR A 411 -1.25 20.64 17.99
N THR A 412 -0.59 20.03 18.98
CA THR A 412 0.20 20.75 19.98
C THR A 412 1.64 20.97 19.55
N LYS A 413 2.16 20.16 18.62
CA LYS A 413 3.54 20.25 18.15
C LYS A 413 3.57 20.31 16.64
N GLU A 414 4.33 21.28 16.11
CA GLU A 414 4.52 21.39 14.67
C GLU A 414 5.18 20.13 14.06
N SER A 415 6.02 19.44 14.84
CA SER A 415 6.67 18.19 14.45
C SER A 415 5.71 17.04 14.20
N ASP A 416 4.47 17.12 14.68
CA ASP A 416 3.45 16.09 14.50
C ASP A 416 2.87 16.12 13.07
N VAL A 417 3.15 17.18 12.31
CA VAL A 417 2.82 17.27 10.88
C VAL A 417 4.12 17.50 10.09
N PRO A 418 4.83 16.43 9.71
CA PRO A 418 6.08 16.54 8.97
C PRO A 418 5.96 17.45 7.75
N HIS A 419 7.02 18.20 7.44
CA HIS A 419 7.03 19.15 6.31
C HIS A 419 6.59 18.49 4.99
N GLU A 420 7.10 17.29 4.70
CA GLU A 420 6.74 16.53 3.49
C GLU A 420 5.26 16.13 3.46
N THR A 421 4.70 15.71 4.60
CA THR A 421 3.26 15.44 4.72
C THR A 421 2.47 16.70 4.41
N ARG A 422 2.84 17.85 5.01
CA ARG A 422 2.13 19.12 4.83
C ARG A 422 2.17 19.58 3.37
N LYS A 423 3.35 19.52 2.75
CA LYS A 423 3.54 19.85 1.33
C LYS A 423 2.66 18.97 0.46
N ARG A 424 2.67 17.66 0.70
CA ARG A 424 1.88 16.71 -0.07
C ARG A 424 0.37 16.92 0.10
N LEU A 425 -0.11 17.16 1.32
CA LEU A 425 -1.53 17.45 1.57
C LEU A 425 -1.99 18.68 0.77
N LYS A 426 -1.14 19.72 0.66
CA LYS A 426 -1.42 20.91 -0.17
C LYS A 426 -1.46 20.60 -1.67
N GLU A 427 -0.64 19.66 -2.13
CA GLU A 427 -0.58 19.27 -3.54
C GLU A 427 -1.79 18.42 -3.97
N ILE A 428 -2.30 17.56 -3.08
CA ILE A 428 -3.36 16.59 -3.43
C ILE A 428 -4.78 17.04 -3.03
N THR A 429 -4.90 18.13 -2.27
CA THR A 429 -6.21 18.68 -1.88
C THR A 429 -6.74 19.70 -2.88
N GLN A 430 -8.05 19.69 -3.09
CA GLN A 430 -8.78 20.75 -3.80
C GLN A 430 -9.23 21.88 -2.87
N GLY A 431 -9.17 21.67 -1.55
CA GLY A 431 -9.54 22.67 -0.53
C GLY A 431 -8.33 23.37 0.08
N GLN A 432 -8.53 23.95 1.27
CA GLN A 432 -7.46 24.54 2.07
C GLN A 432 -6.85 23.50 3.01
N VAL A 433 -5.54 23.56 3.21
CA VAL A 433 -4.86 22.86 4.31
C VAL A 433 -4.58 23.85 5.42
N LEU A 434 -5.31 23.72 6.53
CA LEU A 434 -5.14 24.51 7.74
C LEU A 434 -4.50 23.60 8.78
N VAL A 435 -3.23 23.87 9.08
CA VAL A 435 -2.52 23.27 10.20
C VAL A 435 -2.44 24.34 11.26
N SER A 436 -3.11 24.16 12.38
CA SER A 436 -3.08 25.05 13.53
C SER A 436 -2.33 24.38 14.66
N ASN A 437 -1.38 25.10 15.26
CA ASN A 437 -0.95 24.75 16.60
C ASN A 437 -1.95 25.37 17.57
N ASP A 438 -2.55 24.57 18.43
CA ASP A 438 -3.79 24.95 19.12
C ASP A 438 -3.68 26.22 19.96
N GLU A 439 -2.49 26.58 20.45
CA GLU A 439 -2.33 27.72 21.35
C GLU A 439 -0.93 28.33 21.22
N CYS A 440 -0.86 29.60 20.81
CA CYS A 440 0.33 30.42 20.99
C CYS A 440 0.20 31.19 22.29
N LYS A 441 1.29 31.31 23.04
CA LYS A 441 1.30 32.24 24.18
C LYS A 441 1.18 33.67 23.68
N GLY A 442 0.29 34.44 24.29
CA GLY A 442 0.22 35.89 24.15
C GLY A 442 1.45 36.57 24.74
N GLY A 443 1.62 37.83 24.40
CA GLY A 443 2.71 38.66 24.85
C GLY A 443 2.74 40.00 24.14
N GLU A 444 3.78 40.78 24.45
CA GLU A 444 4.07 42.03 23.77
C GLU A 444 4.67 41.78 22.39
N VAL A 445 4.04 42.35 21.37
CA VAL A 445 4.41 42.22 19.97
C VAL A 445 5.67 43.05 19.72
N ASN A 446 6.81 42.37 19.71
CA ASN A 446 8.10 42.89 19.27
C ASN A 446 8.75 41.87 18.32
N GLU A 447 9.93 42.18 17.77
CA GLU A 447 10.63 41.27 16.84
C GLU A 447 10.89 39.89 17.48
N GLN A 448 11.17 39.83 18.78
CA GLN A 448 11.43 38.57 19.49
C GLN A 448 10.15 37.72 19.61
N TYR A 449 9.02 38.34 19.94
CA TYR A 449 7.72 37.67 19.97
C TYR A 449 7.36 37.14 18.59
N LEU A 450 7.47 37.95 17.54
CA LEU A 450 7.13 37.57 16.16
C LEU A 450 8.07 36.52 15.58
N ALA A 451 9.35 36.51 15.99
CA ALA A 451 10.28 35.45 15.64
C ALA A 451 9.89 34.10 16.26
N LYS A 452 9.38 34.11 17.50
CA LYS A 452 8.88 32.92 18.21
C LYS A 452 7.47 32.52 17.79
N LEU A 453 6.68 33.46 17.30
CA LEU A 453 5.31 33.23 16.86
C LEU A 453 5.34 32.29 15.66
N SER A 454 4.72 31.12 15.81
CA SER A 454 4.57 30.16 14.73
C SER A 454 3.82 30.83 13.57
N ASP A 455 4.22 30.51 12.34
CA ASP A 455 3.48 30.91 11.14
C ASP A 455 2.05 30.35 11.10
N PHE A 456 1.69 29.50 12.05
CA PHE A 456 0.42 28.80 12.17
C PHE A 456 -0.31 29.16 13.46
N CYS A 457 -0.07 30.38 13.95
CA CYS A 457 -0.74 30.89 15.12
C CYS A 457 -2.15 31.41 14.79
N TYR A 458 -3.17 30.60 15.06
CA TYR A 458 -4.57 30.99 14.90
C TYR A 458 -5.22 31.39 16.22
N VAL A 459 -4.78 30.80 17.33
CA VAL A 459 -5.29 31.07 18.68
C VAL A 459 -4.16 31.61 19.55
N VAL A 460 -4.35 32.81 20.11
CA VAL A 460 -3.47 33.38 21.12
C VAL A 460 -4.08 33.14 22.49
N VAL A 461 -3.31 32.56 23.42
CA VAL A 461 -3.68 32.34 24.83
C VAL A 461 -2.88 33.29 25.70
N GLY A 462 -3.59 34.21 26.36
CA GLY A 462 -3.02 35.40 26.99
C GLY A 462 -3.25 36.65 26.15
N ASP A 463 -2.70 37.78 26.60
CA ASP A 463 -2.90 39.06 25.94
C ASP A 463 -2.07 39.19 24.67
N LEU A 464 -2.64 39.78 23.62
CA LEU A 464 -1.89 40.27 22.47
C LEU A 464 -1.68 41.77 22.63
N ILE A 465 -0.45 42.16 22.98
CA ILE A 465 -0.12 43.54 23.39
C ILE A 465 0.70 44.22 22.30
N LEU A 466 0.14 45.21 21.61
CA LEU A 466 0.84 46.10 20.69
C LEU A 466 1.05 47.43 21.41
N ARG A 467 2.25 47.63 21.98
CA ARG A 467 2.57 48.82 22.77
C ARG A 467 3.84 49.49 22.26
N GLY A 468 3.81 50.82 22.13
CA GLY A 468 5.03 51.60 21.89
C GLY A 468 5.70 51.37 20.54
N LEU A 469 4.98 50.89 19.53
CA LEU A 469 5.58 50.60 18.22
C LEU A 469 5.77 51.89 17.40
N GLU A 470 7.03 52.30 17.28
CA GLU A 470 7.46 53.41 16.41
C GLU A 470 7.63 53.00 14.94
N GLU A 471 7.98 51.72 14.71
CA GLU A 471 8.06 51.09 13.40
C GLU A 471 7.34 49.72 13.42
N ILE A 472 6.93 49.22 12.26
CA ILE A 472 6.32 47.88 12.17
C ILE A 472 7.45 46.83 12.24
N PRO A 473 7.49 45.97 13.27
CA PRO A 473 8.56 44.99 13.43
C PRO A 473 8.55 43.93 12.32
N LYS A 474 9.71 43.33 12.02
CA LYS A 474 9.78 42.23 11.05
C LYS A 474 8.93 41.04 11.50
N GLY A 475 8.18 40.45 10.56
CA GLY A 475 7.30 39.31 10.84
C GLY A 475 5.87 39.70 11.27
N PHE A 476 5.53 40.99 11.28
CA PHE A 476 4.21 41.48 11.72
C PHE A 476 3.05 40.89 10.92
N GLU A 477 3.29 40.50 9.67
CA GLU A 477 2.31 39.83 8.82
C GLU A 477 1.82 38.49 9.36
N LYS A 478 2.54 37.85 10.29
CA LYS A 478 2.10 36.62 10.96
C LYS A 478 0.81 36.82 11.76
N LEU A 479 0.59 38.01 12.31
CA LEU A 479 -0.63 38.34 13.07
C LEU A 479 -1.90 38.29 12.20
N LYS A 480 -1.78 38.39 10.87
CA LYS A 480 -2.91 38.29 9.92
C LYS A 480 -3.64 36.96 9.95
N LYS A 481 -3.05 35.95 10.58
CA LYS A 481 -3.62 34.60 10.69
C LYS A 481 -4.38 34.38 11.99
N ILE A 482 -4.28 35.27 12.96
CA ILE A 482 -4.96 35.12 14.25
C ILE A 482 -6.48 35.23 14.04
N VAL A 483 -7.20 34.24 14.56
CA VAL A 483 -8.65 34.10 14.52
C VAL A 483 -9.26 34.24 15.91
N ILE A 484 -8.57 33.77 16.95
CA ILE A 484 -9.06 33.78 18.33
C ILE A 484 -7.99 34.36 19.28
N ILE A 485 -8.40 35.22 20.21
CA ILE A 485 -7.60 35.66 21.34
C ILE A 485 -8.32 35.27 22.64
N ARG A 486 -7.76 34.31 23.39
CA ARG A 486 -8.17 33.96 24.76
C ARG A 486 -7.37 34.82 25.75
N GLY A 487 -7.71 36.09 25.78
CA GLY A 487 -7.11 37.15 26.58
C GLY A 487 -7.60 38.49 26.04
N SER A 488 -6.79 39.53 26.18
CA SER A 488 -7.10 40.88 25.75
C SER A 488 -6.33 41.26 24.51
N LEU A 489 -6.95 42.01 23.61
CA LEU A 489 -6.26 42.75 22.56
C LEU A 489 -5.96 44.17 23.06
N ILE A 490 -4.68 44.46 23.32
CA ILE A 490 -4.24 45.77 23.82
C ILE A 490 -3.44 46.46 22.73
N VAL A 491 -3.86 47.65 22.31
CA VAL A 491 -3.19 48.47 21.30
C VAL A 491 -3.01 49.87 21.85
N GLU A 492 -1.82 50.21 22.34
CA GLU A 492 -1.60 51.51 22.98
C GLU A 492 -0.25 52.16 22.69
N ARG A 493 -0.21 53.49 22.69
CA ARG A 493 1.05 54.26 22.54
C ARG A 493 1.82 53.95 21.25
N ASN A 494 1.16 53.57 20.16
CA ASN A 494 1.82 53.26 18.89
C ASN A 494 1.79 54.47 17.94
N THR A 495 2.87 54.69 17.18
CA THR A 495 2.90 55.65 16.06
C THR A 495 2.93 54.95 14.70
N ALA A 496 3.42 53.70 14.65
CA ALA A 496 3.47 52.88 13.43
C ALA A 496 2.13 52.25 13.03
N ILE A 497 1.31 51.86 14.02
CA ILE A 497 0.06 51.14 13.78
C ILE A 497 -1.04 52.14 13.43
N LYS A 498 -1.56 52.07 12.19
CA LYS A 498 -2.60 52.99 11.70
C LYS A 498 -4.03 52.47 11.89
N ASP A 499 -4.21 51.15 11.91
CA ASP A 499 -5.50 50.49 12.15
C ASP A 499 -5.31 49.00 12.49
N LEU A 500 -6.40 48.25 12.69
CA LEU A 500 -6.40 46.81 13.00
C LEU A 500 -6.64 45.92 11.77
N SER A 501 -6.46 46.42 10.55
CA SER A 501 -6.65 45.63 9.31
C SER A 501 -5.64 44.50 9.15
N PHE A 502 -4.55 44.55 9.91
CA PHE A 502 -3.64 43.42 10.04
C PHE A 502 -4.25 42.24 10.82
N LEU A 503 -5.35 42.42 11.56
CA LEU A 503 -6.11 41.36 12.24
C LEU A 503 -7.44 41.05 11.52
N LYS A 504 -7.47 41.18 10.18
CA LYS A 504 -8.69 41.00 9.37
C LYS A 504 -9.40 39.64 9.48
N ARG A 505 -8.80 38.64 10.15
CA ARG A 505 -9.36 37.31 10.38
C ARG A 505 -9.77 37.07 11.83
N LEU A 506 -9.58 38.06 12.71
CA LEU A 506 -9.93 37.94 14.11
C LEU A 506 -11.46 37.90 14.26
N GLU A 507 -11.96 36.78 14.76
CA GLU A 507 -13.40 36.50 14.92
C GLU A 507 -13.82 36.53 16.39
N TYR A 508 -12.94 36.11 17.31
CA TYR A 508 -13.28 35.93 18.72
C TYR A 508 -12.23 36.52 19.65
N ILE A 509 -12.68 37.27 20.66
CA ILE A 509 -11.85 37.73 21.78
C ILE A 509 -12.56 37.35 23.08
N SER A 510 -11.86 36.76 24.03
CA SER A 510 -12.42 36.41 25.33
C SER A 510 -11.41 36.62 26.44
N ASN A 511 -11.67 37.59 27.31
CA ASN A 511 -10.90 37.83 28.52
C ASN A 511 -11.75 37.49 29.74
N SER A 512 -11.27 36.60 30.60
CA SER A 512 -11.95 36.23 31.84
C SER A 512 -11.69 37.21 32.99
N ARG A 513 -10.79 38.18 32.82
CA ARG A 513 -10.42 39.16 33.86
C ARG A 513 -11.33 40.38 33.78
N ALA A 514 -12.25 40.53 34.74
CA ALA A 514 -13.19 41.64 34.81
C ALA A 514 -12.52 43.02 34.93
N GLU A 515 -11.31 43.09 35.51
CA GLU A 515 -10.57 44.34 35.72
C GLU A 515 -9.95 44.92 34.43
N GLN A 516 -9.92 44.13 33.35
CA GLN A 516 -9.24 44.50 32.11
C GLN A 516 -10.20 44.37 30.93
N PRO A 517 -10.36 45.41 30.09
CA PRO A 517 -11.18 45.31 28.90
C PRO A 517 -10.57 44.29 27.93
N SER A 518 -11.44 43.49 27.32
CA SER A 518 -11.08 42.50 26.29
C SER A 518 -10.51 43.15 25.04
N VAL A 519 -10.93 44.38 24.75
CA VAL A 519 -10.30 45.23 23.73
C VAL A 519 -9.95 46.58 24.33
N LYS A 520 -8.66 46.94 24.30
CA LYS A 520 -8.17 48.25 24.72
C LYS A 520 -7.43 48.93 23.58
N VAL A 521 -7.92 50.09 23.14
CA VAL A 521 -7.23 50.96 22.19
C VAL A 521 -7.06 52.33 22.84
N ALA A 522 -5.83 52.81 23.04
CA ALA A 522 -5.60 54.09 23.72
C ALA A 522 -4.29 54.77 23.31
N ALA A 523 -4.23 56.10 23.28
CA ALA A 523 -2.99 56.86 23.09
C ALA A 523 -2.19 56.50 21.82
N ASN A 524 -2.85 56.10 20.73
CA ASN A 524 -2.17 55.81 19.46
C ASN A 524 -2.19 57.02 18.52
N GLU A 525 -1.05 57.34 17.92
CA GLU A 525 -0.91 58.50 17.04
C GLU A 525 -1.32 58.18 15.60
N ASN A 526 -2.20 59.01 15.03
CA ASN A 526 -2.77 58.84 13.69
C ASN A 526 -3.48 57.47 13.48
N PHE A 527 -4.03 56.90 14.56
CA PHE A 527 -4.74 55.63 14.52
C PHE A 527 -6.22 55.83 14.18
N LYS A 528 -6.76 54.98 13.30
CA LYS A 528 -8.19 54.91 12.97
C LYS A 528 -8.68 53.50 13.20
N ILE A 529 -9.82 53.33 13.86
CA ILE A 529 -10.36 52.00 14.05
C ILE A 529 -10.92 51.47 12.73
N LYS A 530 -10.28 50.44 12.18
CA LYS A 530 -10.68 49.71 10.97
C LYS A 530 -10.15 48.29 11.07
N GLY A 531 -10.71 47.39 10.25
CA GLY A 531 -10.12 46.07 10.02
C GLY A 531 -10.73 44.91 10.81
N LEU A 532 -11.59 45.18 11.79
CA LEU A 532 -12.28 44.16 12.59
C LEU A 532 -13.60 43.69 11.96
N LYS A 533 -13.71 43.64 10.63
CA LYS A 533 -15.00 43.29 9.97
C LYS A 533 -15.45 41.86 10.26
N SER A 534 -14.49 40.99 10.57
CA SER A 534 -14.72 39.58 10.88
C SER A 534 -15.03 39.33 12.35
N ILE A 535 -14.99 40.34 13.23
CA ILE A 535 -15.25 40.13 14.65
C ILE A 535 -16.72 39.73 14.83
N GLN A 536 -16.94 38.57 15.46
CA GLN A 536 -18.27 38.03 15.72
C GLN A 536 -18.62 38.19 17.20
N ARG A 537 -17.63 37.97 18.09
CA ARG A 537 -17.88 37.99 19.54
C ARG A 537 -16.69 38.49 20.35
N ILE A 538 -16.98 39.33 21.32
CA ILE A 538 -16.04 39.85 22.33
C ILE A 538 -16.66 39.59 23.70
N HIS A 539 -16.04 38.72 24.50
CA HIS A 539 -16.45 38.51 25.88
C HIS A 539 -15.71 39.45 26.80
N GLY A 540 -16.40 40.45 27.36
CA GLY A 540 -15.88 41.50 28.24
C GLY A 540 -15.78 42.88 27.60
N ASP A 541 -15.37 43.88 28.39
CA ASP A 541 -15.47 45.30 28.05
C ASP A 541 -14.62 45.72 26.85
N VAL A 542 -15.08 46.77 26.15
CA VAL A 542 -14.37 47.41 25.04
C VAL A 542 -14.09 48.86 25.41
N TYR A 543 -12.82 49.23 25.42
CA TYR A 543 -12.35 50.59 25.68
C TYR A 543 -11.58 51.13 24.47
N VAL A 544 -12.05 52.23 23.89
CA VAL A 544 -11.42 52.89 22.74
C VAL A 544 -11.27 54.38 23.03
N SER A 545 -10.04 54.88 23.00
CA SER A 545 -9.71 56.29 23.15
C SER A 545 -8.87 56.76 21.97
N THR A 546 -9.30 57.82 21.29
CA THR A 546 -8.65 58.39 20.08
C THR A 546 -8.55 59.91 20.16
N ARG A 547 -7.64 60.54 19.42
CA ARG A 547 -7.48 62.01 19.43
C ARG A 547 -8.62 62.77 18.75
N LYS A 548 -9.31 62.13 17.79
CA LYS A 548 -10.43 62.72 17.07
C LYS A 548 -11.61 61.77 17.10
N GLU A 549 -12.82 62.32 17.15
CA GLU A 549 -14.04 61.50 17.04
C GLU A 549 -14.10 60.77 15.70
N THR A 550 -13.65 61.41 14.62
CA THR A 550 -13.64 60.85 13.26
C THR A 550 -12.70 59.66 13.08
N ASP A 551 -11.82 59.39 14.05
CA ASP A 551 -10.95 58.21 14.05
C ASP A 551 -11.69 56.94 14.50
N VAL A 552 -12.90 57.07 15.06
CA VAL A 552 -13.82 55.97 15.37
C VAL A 552 -15.13 56.14 14.58
N PRO A 553 -15.17 55.74 13.29
CA PRO A 553 -16.38 55.83 12.48
C PRO A 553 -17.58 55.12 13.13
N SER A 554 -18.80 55.65 12.94
CA SER A 554 -20.05 55.14 13.54
C SER A 554 -20.26 53.65 13.30
N ILE A 555 -20.00 53.17 12.08
CA ILE A 555 -20.10 51.75 11.72
C ILE A 555 -19.26 50.84 12.63
N TRP A 556 -18.09 51.31 13.10
CA TRP A 556 -17.24 50.53 13.99
C TRP A 556 -17.66 50.63 15.44
N LYS A 557 -18.24 51.77 15.86
CA LYS A 557 -18.91 51.87 17.18
C LYS A 557 -20.03 50.83 17.27
N GLU A 558 -20.84 50.70 16.21
CA GLU A 558 -21.93 49.73 16.13
C GLU A 558 -21.44 48.28 16.13
N ILE A 559 -20.46 47.93 15.28
CA ILE A 559 -19.88 46.58 15.23
C ILE A 559 -19.32 46.16 16.59
N LEU A 560 -18.59 47.05 17.29
CA LEU A 560 -18.02 46.72 18.59
C LEU A 560 -19.10 46.61 19.67
N LYS A 561 -20.13 47.47 19.64
CA LYS A 561 -21.28 47.39 20.54
C LYS A 561 -22.09 46.11 20.36
N SER A 562 -22.25 45.64 19.12
CA SER A 562 -23.03 44.42 18.85
C SER A 562 -22.22 43.14 19.07
N ALA A 563 -20.89 43.19 18.89
CA ALA A 563 -20.02 42.04 19.11
C ALA A 563 -19.71 41.77 20.59
N THR A 564 -19.82 42.77 21.46
CA THR A 564 -19.47 42.62 22.89
C THR A 564 -20.69 42.35 23.78
N ASP A 565 -20.49 41.53 24.81
CA ASP A 565 -21.43 41.36 25.92
C ASP A 565 -21.09 42.26 27.13
N GLY A 566 -20.02 43.05 27.05
CA GLY A 566 -19.56 43.97 28.08
C GLY A 566 -19.91 45.43 27.81
N LYS A 567 -19.38 46.33 28.64
CA LYS A 567 -19.54 47.77 28.47
C LYS A 567 -18.64 48.28 27.33
N THR A 568 -19.19 49.14 26.47
CA THR A 568 -18.41 49.89 25.49
C THR A 568 -18.15 51.32 25.95
N THR A 569 -16.91 51.76 25.91
CA THR A 569 -16.51 53.14 26.24
C THR A 569 -15.69 53.72 25.10
N PHE A 570 -16.15 54.84 24.55
CA PHE A 570 -15.47 55.59 23.49
C PHE A 570 -15.14 56.99 24.00
N LEU A 571 -13.85 57.38 23.99
CA LEU A 571 -13.40 58.69 24.48
C LEU A 571 -12.56 59.42 23.44
N VAL A 572 -12.71 60.74 23.37
CA VAL A 572 -11.86 61.62 22.55
C VAL A 572 -10.83 62.30 23.45
N GLU A 573 -9.54 62.08 23.20
CA GLU A 573 -8.45 62.65 23.99
C GLU A 573 -8.42 64.18 23.84
N GLY A 574 -8.42 64.92 24.95
CA GLY A 574 -8.37 66.38 24.96
C GLY A 574 -9.73 67.06 25.07
N GLU A 575 -10.83 66.33 24.95
CA GLU A 575 -12.12 66.80 25.44
C GLU A 575 -12.12 66.68 26.96
N THR A 576 -11.87 67.80 27.63
CA THR A 576 -12.08 67.94 29.08
C THR A 576 -13.50 67.49 29.34
N THR A 577 -13.65 66.35 30.03
CA THR A 577 -14.95 65.80 30.38
C THR A 577 -15.63 66.80 31.30
N ALA A 578 -16.51 67.64 30.74
CA ALA A 578 -17.57 68.22 31.54
C ALA A 578 -18.31 67.02 32.13
N GLN A 579 -18.31 66.90 33.47
CA GLN A 579 -19.03 65.86 34.18
C GLN A 579 -20.44 65.74 33.59
N PRO A 580 -20.90 64.54 33.22
CA PRO A 580 -22.29 64.37 32.85
C PRO A 580 -23.14 64.60 34.10
N GLU A 581 -24.04 65.58 34.05
CA GLU A 581 -25.12 65.72 35.01
C GLU A 581 -25.91 64.39 35.06
N GLU A 582 -26.14 63.90 36.28
CA GLU A 582 -27.02 62.77 36.58
C GLU A 582 -28.44 63.06 36.05
N GLY A 583 -28.70 62.62 34.82
CA GLY A 583 -30.03 62.58 34.24
C GLY A 583 -30.80 61.37 34.77
N LYS A 584 -31.84 61.66 35.56
CA LYS A 584 -32.87 60.74 36.08
C LYS A 584 -33.29 59.70 35.03
N GLN A 585 -33.20 58.42 35.39
CA GLN A 585 -33.88 57.33 34.71
C GLN A 585 -35.36 57.32 35.11
N ASP A 586 -36.23 57.49 34.12
CA ASP A 586 -37.66 57.25 34.22
C ASP A 586 -37.93 55.74 34.11
N GLU A 587 -38.77 55.26 35.02
CA GLU A 587 -39.33 53.91 35.05
C GLU A 587 -40.33 53.73 33.89
N THR A 588 -40.12 52.72 33.04
CA THR A 588 -41.24 52.11 32.32
C THR A 588 -41.21 50.61 32.51
N ILE A 589 -42.22 50.16 33.24
CA ILE A 589 -42.61 48.79 33.56
C ILE A 589 -42.94 48.02 32.27
N GLY A 590 -42.42 46.81 32.17
CA GLY A 590 -42.84 45.79 31.21
C GLY A 590 -42.72 44.41 31.84
N GLU A 591 -43.80 43.96 32.46
CA GLU A 591 -44.01 42.62 32.98
C GLU A 591 -43.79 41.55 31.91
N LEU A 592 -43.06 40.48 32.26
CA LEU A 592 -43.38 39.12 31.80
C LEU A 592 -42.75 38.05 32.72
N SER A 593 -43.63 37.54 33.58
CA SER A 593 -43.76 36.18 34.13
C SER A 593 -42.53 35.26 34.35
N ARG A 594 -42.37 34.90 35.63
CA ARG A 594 -42.22 33.54 36.22
C ARG A 594 -41.99 32.37 35.24
N ASP A 595 -41.01 31.48 35.44
CA ASP A 595 -41.05 30.48 36.53
C ASP A 595 -39.70 29.94 37.06
N SER A 596 -39.81 29.43 38.28
CA SER A 596 -38.82 28.95 39.26
C SER A 596 -38.17 27.59 38.93
N THR A 597 -36.84 27.43 39.06
CA THR A 597 -36.07 26.79 40.17
C THR A 597 -36.23 25.28 40.42
N THR A 598 -35.11 24.55 40.40
CA THR A 598 -34.72 23.45 41.32
C THR A 598 -33.24 23.10 41.04
N SER A 599 -32.29 23.51 41.89
CA SER A 599 -31.76 22.84 43.11
C SER A 599 -30.66 21.80 42.85
N VAL A 600 -29.42 22.23 43.11
CA VAL A 600 -28.35 21.59 43.92
C VAL A 600 -28.41 20.06 44.15
N ALA A 601 -27.31 19.36 43.81
CA ALA A 601 -26.62 18.43 44.73
C ALA A 601 -25.21 18.08 44.22
N HIS A 602 -24.23 18.34 45.08
CA HIS A 602 -22.92 17.66 45.15
C HIS A 602 -23.12 16.13 45.24
N GLU A 603 -22.19 15.34 44.69
CA GLU A 603 -21.48 14.31 45.47
C GLU A 603 -20.40 13.52 44.68
N THR A 604 -19.21 13.51 45.28
CA THR A 604 -18.21 12.42 45.44
C THR A 604 -17.59 11.69 44.24
N GLU A 605 -16.27 11.88 44.12
CA GLU A 605 -15.29 10.92 43.59
C GLU A 605 -15.32 9.58 44.36
N PRO A 606 -14.81 8.51 43.72
CA PRO A 606 -13.85 7.69 44.47
C PRO A 606 -12.60 7.33 43.67
N HIS A 607 -11.47 7.53 44.34
CA HIS A 607 -10.20 6.84 44.12
C HIS A 607 -10.37 5.32 44.12
N ARG A 608 -9.69 4.62 43.19
CA ARG A 608 -9.19 3.25 43.42
C ARG A 608 -7.98 2.90 42.55
N ASN A 609 -6.85 2.79 43.26
CA ASN A 609 -5.72 1.87 43.17
C ASN A 609 -5.43 1.06 41.89
N ILE A 610 -4.27 1.38 41.31
CA ILE A 610 -3.11 0.52 41.02
C ILE A 610 -3.31 -1.01 41.15
N GLU A 611 -3.14 -1.71 40.02
CA GLU A 611 -2.43 -3.00 39.96
C GLU A 611 -1.45 -2.98 38.77
N GLU A 612 -0.17 -3.10 39.09
CA GLU A 612 0.91 -3.37 38.15
C GLU A 612 0.83 -4.83 37.68
N SER A 613 0.81 -5.07 36.36
CA SER A 613 1.20 -6.38 35.83
C SER A 613 2.44 -6.23 34.95
N LYS A 614 3.53 -6.81 35.43
CA LYS A 614 4.76 -7.06 34.69
C LYS A 614 4.56 -8.33 33.86
N HIS A 615 4.63 -8.24 32.54
CA HIS A 615 5.11 -9.37 31.75
C HIS A 615 5.99 -8.92 30.59
N SER A 616 7.20 -9.47 30.62
CA SER A 616 8.23 -9.40 29.60
C SER A 616 7.86 -10.29 28.41
N SER A 617 8.26 -9.90 27.20
CA SER A 617 8.99 -10.82 26.33
C SER A 617 9.69 -10.09 25.20
N ASN A 618 11.00 -10.28 25.15
CA ASN A 618 11.89 -10.03 24.03
C ASN A 618 11.39 -10.72 22.76
N PHE A 619 11.41 -10.02 21.62
CA PHE A 619 11.57 -10.69 20.32
C PHE A 619 12.49 -9.87 19.41
N ARG A 620 13.77 -10.24 19.44
CA ARG A 620 14.79 -9.86 18.48
C ARG A 620 14.87 -11.03 17.49
N GLN A 621 14.45 -10.83 16.25
CA GLN A 621 14.82 -11.75 15.16
C GLN A 621 15.55 -10.97 14.06
N GLN A 622 16.77 -11.44 13.83
CA GLN A 622 17.67 -11.04 12.76
C GLN A 622 17.12 -11.55 11.42
N HIS A 623 16.98 -10.66 10.44
CA HIS A 623 16.94 -11.05 9.03
C HIS A 623 18.32 -10.82 8.42
N ASN A 624 19.14 -11.87 8.38
CA ASN A 624 20.26 -11.97 7.45
C ASN A 624 19.75 -12.72 6.21
N SER A 625 19.42 -12.00 5.13
CA SER A 625 19.22 -12.62 3.83
C SER A 625 20.55 -12.63 3.07
N VAL A 626 21.08 -13.83 2.85
CA VAL A 626 22.23 -14.06 1.98
C VAL A 626 21.71 -14.10 0.54
N TYR A 627 21.77 -12.97 -0.17
CA TYR A 627 21.64 -12.97 -1.63
C TYR A 627 22.86 -13.67 -2.24
N SER A 628 22.64 -14.66 -3.12
CA SER A 628 23.76 -15.26 -3.85
C SER A 628 24.39 -14.21 -4.77
N ARG A 629 25.72 -14.23 -4.93
CA ARG A 629 26.49 -13.29 -5.76
C ARG A 629 25.91 -13.14 -7.19
N LYS A 630 25.30 -14.20 -7.74
CA LYS A 630 24.64 -14.19 -9.06
C LYS A 630 23.32 -13.40 -9.06
N GLN A 631 22.52 -13.50 -8.00
CA GLN A 631 21.27 -12.74 -7.87
C GLN A 631 21.53 -11.25 -7.65
N PHE A 632 22.57 -10.91 -6.88
CA PHE A 632 23.00 -9.52 -6.68
C PHE A 632 23.45 -8.86 -7.99
N ILE A 633 24.25 -9.56 -8.81
CA ILE A 633 24.69 -9.06 -10.13
C ILE A 633 23.51 -8.88 -11.09
N SER A 634 22.57 -9.83 -11.11
CA SER A 634 21.35 -9.74 -11.94
C SER A 634 20.47 -8.54 -11.55
N TRP A 635 20.30 -8.30 -10.25
CA TRP A 635 19.55 -7.16 -9.72
C TRP A 635 20.22 -5.82 -10.06
N ILE A 636 21.55 -5.71 -9.92
CA ILE A 636 22.32 -4.53 -10.32
C ILE A 636 22.20 -4.25 -11.82
N CYS A 637 22.34 -5.26 -12.69
CA CYS A 637 22.19 -5.05 -14.13
C CYS A 637 20.76 -4.61 -14.52
N THR A 638 19.74 -5.05 -13.77
CA THR A 638 18.34 -4.63 -14.00
C THR A 638 18.13 -3.15 -13.64
N ILE A 639 18.70 -2.70 -12.51
CA ILE A 639 18.67 -1.29 -12.11
C ILE A 639 19.43 -0.42 -13.11
N ALA A 640 20.63 -0.85 -13.54
CA ALA A 640 21.44 -0.12 -14.51
C ALA A 640 20.72 0.04 -15.87
N ARG A 641 20.03 -1.00 -16.36
CA ARG A 641 19.21 -0.93 -17.58
C ARG A 641 18.04 0.05 -17.45
N LYS A 642 17.33 0.05 -16.32
CA LYS A 642 16.24 1.01 -16.06
C LYS A 642 16.77 2.45 -15.98
N ALA A 643 17.90 2.68 -15.31
CA ALA A 643 18.53 4.00 -15.23
C ALA A 643 19.01 4.51 -16.60
N ALA A 644 19.60 3.63 -17.43
CA ALA A 644 20.00 3.96 -18.79
C ALA A 644 18.80 4.33 -19.67
N LEU A 645 17.68 3.62 -19.53
CA LEU A 645 16.43 3.91 -20.23
C LEU A 645 15.87 5.29 -19.84
N VAL A 646 15.84 5.61 -18.54
CA VAL A 646 15.41 6.93 -18.03
C VAL A 646 16.31 8.05 -18.57
N ASN A 647 17.63 7.83 -18.64
CA ASN A 647 18.56 8.80 -19.21
C ASN A 647 18.36 8.99 -20.72
N ARG A 648 18.03 7.91 -21.46
CA ARG A 648 17.71 7.98 -22.90
C ARG A 648 16.41 8.74 -23.15
N ILE A 649 15.39 8.51 -22.32
CA ILE A 649 14.12 9.26 -22.35
C ILE A 649 14.36 10.74 -22.03
N SER A 650 15.18 11.05 -21.02
CA SER A 650 15.56 12.42 -20.64
C SER A 650 16.31 13.16 -21.77
N LYS A 651 17.26 12.48 -22.44
CA LYS A 651 17.96 13.05 -23.61
C LYS A 651 17.03 13.28 -24.80
N ASN A 652 16.10 12.37 -25.07
CA ASN A 652 15.11 12.55 -26.15
C ASN A 652 14.13 13.69 -25.84
N ARG A 653 13.73 13.86 -24.58
CA ARG A 653 12.88 14.98 -24.13
C ARG A 653 13.57 16.34 -24.27
N ARG A 654 14.89 16.40 -24.04
CA ARG A 654 15.68 17.63 -24.27
C ARG A 654 15.88 17.94 -25.76
N ARG A 655 15.94 16.94 -26.64
CA ARG A 655 15.97 17.15 -28.10
C ARG A 655 14.63 17.61 -28.66
N SER A 656 13.52 17.18 -28.07
CA SER A 656 12.16 17.60 -28.45
C SER A 656 11.79 19.02 -28.00
N ILE A 657 12.58 19.66 -27.13
CA ILE A 657 12.37 21.04 -26.67
C ILE A 657 13.30 22.02 -27.44
N ALA A 658 14.20 21.48 -28.27
CA ALA A 658 15.15 22.25 -29.09
C ALA A 658 14.78 22.29 -30.58
N HIS A 659 13.59 21.76 -30.93
CA HIS A 659 12.87 21.97 -32.19
C HIS A 659 11.51 22.58 -31.81
#